data_AF-A0AAF0Y3G3-F1
#
_entry.id   AF-A0AAF0Y3G3-F1
#
_cell.length_a   1.000
_cell.length_b   1.000
_cell.length_c   1.000
_cell.angle_alpha   90.00
_cell.angle_beta   90.00
_cell.angle_gamma   90.00
#
_symmetry.space_group_name_H-M   'P 1'
#
loop_
_entity.id
_entity.type
_entity.pdbx_description
1 polymer ?
#
loop_
_entity_poly.entity_id
_entity_poly.type
_entity_poly.pdbx_seq_one_letter_code
_entity_poly.pdbx_strand_id
1 'polypeptide(L)'
;MKFAIVAALALAASVMAAPNLVTDNTESVLDNACSAECDFVTFAAPKLGGEDAHPLCNDDGRRAMLLCAQCIDEAYPGSGYEHSARSEYDIVIAACDHRSQPFWHVPVVRLQQLTPAQAFKHGFDSYMAYGYPHDEVRPLSCAPMSRFTADKNDIGIMDIAANCSLTLVDVLPSLPDLYPEAFADAVERVATSVSFDQDVKVQVFEMTIRPLGALISTYQFLERLPAPPKLQAEFLGLNGEVDAKRHAKRILQLARDLADRMMPAFDSPTGLPWARINLRKGLAKSETIETCTAGAGSLTLEFGLLSRLTGEPKYEAAARRAFFAVWKRRVLGTDLLGNAIGVSHGQWLAPGFSGVGAGMDSFFEYALKTGIVFDDPKFIDVYYDANAAIQHFVRTADGFIYRPVHLKMLSPSQPPWIDSLSAFYPALMVLGGDLESAIRGHLVFWNLWRKYSAIPESWDPESREPGWTGWPGRPEFIESTYYLFRATGDPFYLRVGVRVFDDIMRRTKAKCGFTSLQDVVTGARADRQETFLLSETLKYLYLLFDAAPPSKQPLGSVFTTEGHPVHLPRELHNRTAAAGRSQRHRGEDLWCPPYRAPSYMGVKLGIEARDDYDYARSLVFGFDAASADAEDSPLANSLWDLGTCAEPVQPQFLVETIISNDKHDNVSEVAHGKELVWQATNGDWIINNTFGKGTRVGLRWRTDQRGYDVATIANTYRVRSGQRVHVLDSKARAAEPGTEGGVHDPARVTAAITPLAPGSEPLRIPMSTATFGRPFNVSRQAEHFGVDSPPARLVLNEANVAGCAEPDPKTFKPPPQPFVMLVVTGNCSNAIKAYHAAKAGASGMILGDDAPAARPLEDYFRPTAASEPEWAAGAIANITIGYVASPHYLNLAALLKTTPLSVAVEAFNPDLSPTDGTAYRRAFETETGTRLRLGDHDVVNIQVLGA
;
A
#
# COMPACT_ATOMS: atom_id res chain seq x y z
N MET A 1 -16.26 -2.32 31.19
CA MET A 1 -15.24 -1.77 30.26
C MET A 1 -15.60 -1.93 28.78
N LYS A 2 -15.47 -3.13 28.16
CA LYS A 2 -15.71 -3.32 26.70
C LYS A 2 -17.09 -2.84 26.21
N PHE A 3 -18.16 -3.12 26.95
CA PHE A 3 -19.51 -2.69 26.55
C PHE A 3 -19.77 -1.18 26.71
N ALA A 4 -19.17 -0.54 27.73
CA ALA A 4 -19.39 0.89 27.99
C ALA A 4 -18.56 1.77 27.04
N ILE A 5 -17.33 1.35 26.71
CA ILE A 5 -16.48 1.99 25.71
C ILE A 5 -17.07 1.80 24.30
N VAL A 6 -17.56 0.60 23.98
CA VAL A 6 -18.27 0.36 22.71
C VAL A 6 -19.57 1.14 22.65
N ALA A 7 -20.32 1.27 23.75
CA ALA A 7 -21.54 2.08 23.77
C ALA A 7 -21.25 3.58 23.66
N ALA A 8 -20.19 4.10 24.29
CA ALA A 8 -19.79 5.50 24.22
C ALA A 8 -19.19 5.86 22.84
N LEU A 9 -18.37 4.98 22.26
CA LEU A 9 -17.90 5.11 20.88
C LEU A 9 -19.04 4.96 19.88
N ALA A 10 -20.00 4.06 20.12
CA ALA A 10 -21.19 3.94 19.30
C ALA A 10 -22.11 5.16 19.44
N LEU A 11 -22.20 5.79 20.61
CA LEU A 11 -23.00 7.00 20.83
C LEU A 11 -22.31 8.23 20.21
N ALA A 12 -21.00 8.39 20.37
CA ALA A 12 -20.21 9.43 19.71
C ALA A 12 -20.23 9.24 18.19
N ALA A 13 -20.12 8.00 17.71
CA ALA A 13 -20.33 7.67 16.31
C ALA A 13 -21.77 7.91 15.86
N SER A 14 -22.79 7.69 16.70
CA SER A 14 -24.20 7.96 16.36
C SER A 14 -24.51 9.45 16.30
N VAL A 15 -23.88 10.26 17.15
CA VAL A 15 -23.96 11.73 17.13
C VAL A 15 -23.20 12.30 15.93
N MET A 16 -22.08 11.69 15.53
CA MET A 16 -21.33 12.07 14.32
C MET A 16 -21.94 11.53 13.01
N ALA A 17 -22.64 10.39 13.04
CA ALA A 17 -23.17 9.70 11.85
C ALA A 17 -24.62 10.04 11.50
N ALA A 18 -25.30 10.89 12.29
CA ALA A 18 -26.69 11.26 12.04
C ALA A 18 -26.90 12.78 12.16
N PRO A 19 -26.60 13.58 11.12
CA PRO A 19 -26.93 15.01 11.11
C PRO A 19 -28.45 15.27 11.26
N ASN A 20 -29.29 14.27 10.96
CA ASN A 20 -30.76 14.38 11.03
C ASN A 20 -31.37 13.94 12.39
N LEU A 21 -30.55 13.56 13.38
CA LEU A 21 -31.01 13.30 14.75
C LEU A 21 -30.73 14.46 15.72
N VAL A 22 -30.23 15.59 15.20
CA VAL A 22 -30.19 16.86 15.92
C VAL A 22 -31.61 17.39 16.06
N THR A 23 -32.35 16.85 17.03
CA THR A 23 -33.54 17.54 17.55
C THR A 23 -33.06 18.76 18.36
N ASP A 24 -33.85 19.83 18.41
CA ASP A 24 -33.58 21.07 19.18
C ASP A 24 -33.04 20.86 20.61
N ASN A 25 -33.21 19.68 21.20
CA ASN A 25 -32.70 19.34 22.52
C ASN A 25 -31.18 19.05 22.58
N THR A 26 -30.50 18.63 21.51
CA THR A 26 -29.05 18.31 21.57
C THR A 26 -28.16 19.56 21.57
N GLU A 27 -28.55 20.63 20.86
CA GLU A 27 -27.89 21.94 21.00
C GLU A 27 -28.06 22.47 22.44
N SER A 28 -29.26 22.35 23.02
CA SER A 28 -29.51 22.80 24.40
C SER A 28 -28.70 22.05 25.47
N VAL A 29 -28.35 20.78 25.23
CA VAL A 29 -27.56 19.97 26.17
C VAL A 29 -26.08 20.32 26.08
N LEU A 30 -25.59 20.68 24.89
CA LEU A 30 -24.21 21.10 24.66
C LEU A 30 -23.97 22.55 25.11
N ASP A 31 -24.93 23.44 24.86
CA ASP A 31 -24.90 24.83 25.36
C ASP A 31 -24.93 24.86 26.90
N ASN A 32 -25.69 23.97 27.55
CA ASN A 32 -25.69 23.88 29.01
C ASN A 32 -24.37 23.31 29.57
N ALA A 33 -23.75 22.33 28.89
CA ALA A 33 -22.48 21.73 29.32
C ALA A 33 -21.26 22.67 29.19
N CYS A 34 -21.34 23.66 28.29
CA CYS A 34 -20.30 24.66 28.07
C CYS A 34 -20.69 26.06 28.54
N SER A 35 -21.80 26.21 29.27
CA SER A 35 -22.17 27.47 29.92
C SER A 35 -21.29 27.75 31.14
N ALA A 36 -21.14 29.03 31.51
CA ALA A 36 -20.15 29.55 32.47
C ALA A 36 -20.20 29.02 33.92
N GLU A 37 -21.06 28.04 34.20
CA GLU A 37 -21.14 27.29 35.44
C GLU A 37 -20.87 25.83 35.05
N CYS A 38 -19.68 25.28 35.33
CA CYS A 38 -19.30 23.90 34.97
C CYS A 38 -20.28 22.85 35.52
N ASP A 39 -21.41 22.61 34.85
CA ASP A 39 -22.46 21.70 35.26
C ASP A 39 -22.25 20.30 34.64
N PHE A 40 -22.26 19.29 35.49
CA PHE A 40 -21.96 17.90 35.13
C PHE A 40 -23.13 17.23 34.39
N VAL A 41 -22.98 16.90 33.11
CA VAL A 41 -23.97 16.07 32.39
C VAL A 41 -23.64 14.59 32.58
N THR A 42 -24.28 13.96 33.58
CA THR A 42 -24.18 12.50 33.80
C THR A 42 -25.26 11.74 33.03
N PHE A 43 -24.87 10.73 32.24
CA PHE A 43 -25.83 9.76 31.68
C PHE A 43 -26.16 8.67 32.72
N ALA A 44 -27.44 8.52 33.07
CA ALA A 44 -27.89 7.47 33.98
C ALA A 44 -28.28 6.19 33.22
N ALA A 45 -27.64 5.06 33.55
CA ALA A 45 -28.27 3.75 33.41
C ALA A 45 -29.21 3.50 34.61
N PRO A 46 -30.29 2.69 34.49
CA PRO A 46 -31.28 2.53 35.55
C PRO A 46 -30.67 1.95 36.84
N LYS A 47 -31.05 2.53 37.99
CA LYS A 47 -30.55 2.18 39.34
C LYS A 47 -30.92 0.75 39.77
N LEU A 48 -29.97 0.05 40.39
CA LEU A 48 -30.20 -0.89 41.48
C LEU A 48 -29.34 -0.42 42.67
N GLY A 49 -29.93 -0.40 43.87
CA GLY A 49 -29.52 0.44 45.00
C GLY A 49 -28.30 0.01 45.80
N GLY A 50 -27.84 0.93 46.66
CA GLY A 50 -26.75 0.79 47.63
C GLY A 50 -26.03 2.13 47.79
N GLU A 51 -25.99 2.67 49.01
CA GLU A 51 -25.44 3.99 49.35
C GLU A 51 -23.92 3.96 49.53
N ASP A 52 -23.34 5.17 49.43
CA ASP A 52 -21.94 5.60 49.57
C ASP A 52 -20.99 5.36 48.37
N ALA A 53 -20.87 6.36 47.48
CA ALA A 53 -19.92 6.40 46.37
C ALA A 53 -19.32 7.81 46.17
N HIS A 54 -18.01 7.87 45.92
CA HIS A 54 -17.26 9.06 45.49
C HIS A 54 -17.94 9.74 44.28
N PRO A 55 -17.84 11.09 44.11
CA PRO A 55 -18.58 11.83 43.08
C PRO A 55 -18.33 11.42 41.62
N LEU A 56 -17.40 10.49 41.36
CA LEU A 56 -17.02 10.06 40.00
C LEU A 56 -17.15 8.56 39.73
N CYS A 57 -17.41 7.71 40.74
CA CYS A 57 -17.44 6.26 40.57
C CYS A 57 -18.41 5.59 41.55
N ASN A 58 -19.46 4.92 41.03
CA ASN A 58 -20.21 3.91 41.78
C ASN A 58 -19.48 2.56 41.63
N ASP A 59 -19.69 1.65 42.59
CA ASP A 59 -19.00 0.35 42.77
C ASP A 59 -18.88 -0.55 41.51
N ASP A 60 -19.69 -0.30 40.48
CA ASP A 60 -19.73 -1.12 39.27
C ASP A 60 -18.86 -0.61 38.10
N GLY A 61 -18.25 0.58 38.19
CA GLY A 61 -17.33 1.10 37.16
C GLY A 61 -17.94 1.30 35.76
N ARG A 62 -19.19 1.80 35.68
CA ARG A 62 -19.98 1.89 34.42
C ARG A 62 -20.46 3.28 34.01
N ARG A 63 -19.77 4.37 34.39
CA ARG A 63 -20.08 5.72 33.87
C ARG A 63 -18.95 6.26 33.00
N ALA A 64 -19.32 6.94 31.92
CA ALA A 64 -18.45 7.78 31.10
C ALA A 64 -18.92 9.24 31.25
N MET A 65 -17.98 10.18 31.33
CA MET A 65 -18.27 11.62 31.43
C MET A 65 -17.77 12.36 30.20
N LEU A 66 -18.57 13.32 29.73
CA LEU A 66 -18.11 14.40 28.85
C LEU A 66 -17.67 15.58 29.73
N LEU A 67 -16.47 16.11 29.47
CA LEU A 67 -15.95 17.31 30.10
C LEU A 67 -15.52 18.32 29.03
N CYS A 68 -15.80 19.60 29.25
CA CYS A 68 -15.20 20.67 28.45
C CYS A 68 -13.75 20.89 28.92
N ALA A 69 -12.81 21.15 27.99
CA ALA A 69 -11.39 21.27 28.31
C ALA A 69 -11.06 22.35 29.34
N GLN A 70 -11.84 23.45 29.41
CA GLN A 70 -11.69 24.49 30.43
C GLN A 70 -12.02 24.01 31.85
N CYS A 71 -12.98 23.10 32.03
CA CYS A 71 -13.38 22.61 33.35
C CYS A 71 -12.41 21.55 33.93
N ILE A 72 -11.47 21.03 33.14
CA ILE A 72 -10.47 20.05 33.61
C ILE A 72 -9.41 20.69 34.50
N ASP A 73 -8.98 21.90 34.15
CA ASP A 73 -7.96 22.64 34.91
C ASP A 73 -8.51 23.15 36.26
N GLU A 74 -9.78 23.57 36.29
CA GLU A 74 -10.46 23.97 37.54
C GLU A 74 -10.73 22.77 38.47
N ALA A 75 -11.06 21.60 37.91
CA ALA A 75 -11.31 20.40 38.69
C ALA A 75 -10.01 19.71 39.19
N TYR A 76 -8.89 19.86 38.48
CA TYR A 76 -7.62 19.19 38.78
C TYR A 76 -6.39 20.07 38.48
N PRO A 77 -6.04 21.01 39.39
CA PRO A 77 -4.85 21.83 39.24
C PRO A 77 -3.58 20.97 39.27
N GLY A 78 -2.78 20.99 38.20
CA GLY A 78 -1.51 20.26 38.10
C GLY A 78 -1.54 18.96 37.28
N SER A 79 -2.60 18.73 36.48
CA SER A 79 -2.75 17.56 35.61
C SER A 79 -1.75 17.46 34.44
N GLY A 80 -0.92 18.49 34.22
CA GLY A 80 0.05 18.52 33.12
C GLY A 80 -0.57 18.78 31.73
N TYR A 81 -1.85 19.14 31.67
CA TYR A 81 -2.50 19.59 30.44
C TYR A 81 -2.00 21.00 30.10
N GLU A 82 -0.92 21.10 29.30
CA GLU A 82 -0.36 22.40 28.91
C GLU A 82 -1.35 23.20 28.06
N HIS A 83 -1.44 24.50 28.34
CA HIS A 83 -2.29 25.55 27.75
C HIS A 83 -2.20 25.76 26.20
N SER A 84 -1.81 24.78 25.40
CA SER A 84 -1.71 24.90 23.94
C SER A 84 -3.06 24.78 23.21
N ALA A 85 -4.11 24.28 23.87
CA ALA A 85 -5.46 24.19 23.32
C ALA A 85 -6.27 25.48 23.59
N ARG A 86 -6.22 26.43 22.66
CA ARG A 86 -7.09 27.61 22.67
C ARG A 86 -8.36 27.36 21.85
N SER A 87 -9.38 26.76 22.44
CA SER A 87 -10.79 27.09 22.12
C SER A 87 -11.75 26.64 23.23
N GLU A 88 -12.82 27.39 23.47
CA GLU A 88 -13.90 27.11 24.46
C GLU A 88 -14.72 25.82 24.16
N TYR A 89 -14.34 25.00 23.18
CA TYR A 89 -15.22 23.98 22.57
C TYR A 89 -14.59 22.58 22.44
N ASP A 90 -13.52 22.28 23.18
CA ASP A 90 -12.90 20.94 23.20
C ASP A 90 -13.62 20.02 24.20
N ILE A 91 -14.14 18.86 23.73
CA ILE A 91 -14.80 17.85 24.59
C ILE A 91 -13.87 16.66 24.84
N VAL A 92 -13.72 16.31 26.11
CA VAL A 92 -12.91 15.21 26.64
C VAL A 92 -13.82 14.11 27.18
N ILE A 93 -13.65 12.87 26.71
CA ILE A 93 -14.35 11.70 27.26
C ILE A 93 -13.41 10.98 28.25
N ALA A 94 -13.80 10.94 29.52
CA ALA A 94 -13.07 10.26 30.58
C ALA A 94 -13.76 8.95 31.02
N ALA A 95 -12.97 7.89 31.23
CA ALA A 95 -13.41 6.62 31.81
C ALA A 95 -12.43 6.17 32.90
N CYS A 96 -12.93 5.77 34.08
CA CYS A 96 -12.09 5.32 35.21
C CYS A 96 -12.05 3.79 35.35
N ASP A 97 -10.88 3.28 35.75
CA ASP A 97 -10.65 1.92 36.30
C ASP A 97 -10.23 2.05 37.78
N HIS A 98 -10.75 1.20 38.65
CA HIS A 98 -10.46 1.21 40.09
C HIS A 98 -9.15 0.49 40.47
N ARG A 99 -8.45 -0.18 39.53
CA ARG A 99 -7.28 -1.03 39.86
C ARG A 99 -5.95 -0.61 39.24
N SER A 100 -5.92 0.47 38.49
CA SER A 100 -4.73 0.96 37.81
C SER A 100 -4.77 2.48 37.80
N GLN A 101 -3.62 3.12 37.94
CA GLN A 101 -3.51 4.58 37.81
C GLN A 101 -4.20 5.06 36.51
N PRO A 102 -4.80 6.27 36.50
CA PRO A 102 -5.66 6.71 35.42
C PRO A 102 -4.87 6.82 34.11
N PHE A 103 -5.11 5.87 33.19
CA PHE A 103 -4.72 6.00 31.79
C PHE A 103 -5.77 6.86 31.09
N TRP A 104 -5.41 8.10 30.78
CA TRP A 104 -6.24 8.98 29.96
C TRP A 104 -6.02 8.62 28.49
N HIS A 105 -7.04 8.06 27.84
CA HIS A 105 -7.15 8.03 26.38
C HIS A 105 -8.33 8.90 26.01
N VAL A 106 -8.04 10.14 25.62
CA VAL A 106 -9.05 11.11 25.23
C VAL A 106 -8.98 11.26 23.72
N PRO A 107 -9.95 10.73 22.95
CA PRO A 107 -10.16 11.23 21.60
C PRO A 107 -10.71 12.66 21.71
N VAL A 108 -9.89 13.66 21.43
CA VAL A 108 -10.36 15.04 21.27
C VAL A 108 -11.17 15.08 19.98
N VAL A 109 -12.50 15.19 20.11
CA VAL A 109 -13.40 15.41 18.98
C VAL A 109 -13.47 16.92 18.76
N ARG A 110 -12.77 17.42 17.74
CA ARG A 110 -12.76 18.83 17.38
C ARG A 110 -14.09 19.15 16.65
N LEU A 111 -15.06 19.72 17.36
CA LEU A 111 -16.45 19.88 16.91
C LEU A 111 -16.71 21.02 15.88
N GLN A 112 -15.68 21.66 15.31
CA GLN A 112 -15.88 22.78 14.37
C GLN A 112 -15.02 22.74 13.09
N GLN A 113 -14.54 21.58 12.65
CA GLN A 113 -14.03 21.50 11.28
C GLN A 113 -15.18 21.33 10.29
N LEU A 114 -15.23 22.23 9.32
CA LEU A 114 -16.11 22.21 8.15
C LEU A 114 -16.20 20.77 7.62
N THR A 115 -17.37 20.18 7.40
CA THR A 115 -17.45 18.77 6.96
C THR A 115 -17.10 18.62 5.47
N PRO A 116 -16.71 17.43 4.96
CA PRO A 116 -16.52 17.22 3.53
C PRO A 116 -17.74 17.62 2.68
N ALA A 117 -18.97 17.43 3.19
CA ALA A 117 -20.19 17.90 2.55
C ALA A 117 -20.26 19.44 2.46
N GLN A 118 -19.91 20.16 3.54
CA GLN A 118 -19.81 21.61 3.52
C GLN A 118 -18.67 22.11 2.61
N ALA A 119 -17.56 21.37 2.51
CA ALA A 119 -16.46 21.65 1.61
C ALA A 119 -16.92 21.51 0.15
N PHE A 120 -17.60 20.42 -0.15
CA PHE A 120 -18.19 20.18 -1.46
C PHE A 120 -19.17 21.30 -1.82
N LYS A 121 -20.07 21.67 -0.90
CA LYS A 121 -21.00 22.80 -1.08
C LYS A 121 -20.27 24.11 -1.40
N HIS A 122 -19.21 24.45 -0.66
CA HIS A 122 -18.40 25.64 -0.94
C HIS A 122 -17.82 25.63 -2.37
N GLY A 123 -17.23 24.51 -2.78
CA GLY A 123 -16.66 24.36 -4.13
C GLY A 123 -17.71 24.40 -5.23
N PHE A 124 -18.86 23.76 -5.02
CA PHE A 124 -19.98 23.73 -5.96
C PHE A 124 -20.65 25.10 -6.11
N ASP A 125 -21.03 25.74 -5.00
CA ASP A 125 -21.65 27.06 -5.02
C ASP A 125 -20.72 28.10 -5.66
N SER A 126 -19.41 28.00 -5.39
CA SER A 126 -18.41 28.86 -6.04
C SER A 126 -18.33 28.62 -7.54
N TYR A 127 -18.34 27.37 -7.99
CA TYR A 127 -18.41 27.07 -9.42
C TYR A 127 -19.70 27.65 -10.03
N MET A 128 -20.85 27.47 -9.39
CA MET A 128 -22.12 27.99 -9.90
C MET A 128 -22.15 29.53 -9.98
N ALA A 129 -21.46 30.22 -9.06
CA ALA A 129 -21.40 31.67 -9.03
C ALA A 129 -20.39 32.28 -10.03
N TYR A 130 -19.22 31.65 -10.20
CA TYR A 130 -18.09 32.26 -10.91
C TYR A 130 -17.62 31.48 -12.15
N GLY A 131 -17.88 30.17 -12.21
CA GLY A 131 -17.47 29.28 -13.29
C GLY A 131 -18.57 29.01 -14.31
N TYR A 132 -19.79 28.74 -13.86
CA TYR A 132 -20.91 28.38 -14.73
C TYR A 132 -21.22 29.48 -15.77
N PRO A 133 -21.45 29.13 -17.06
CA PRO A 133 -21.58 27.79 -17.63
C PRO A 133 -20.28 27.18 -18.18
N HIS A 134 -19.12 27.75 -17.89
CA HIS A 134 -17.84 27.18 -18.32
C HIS A 134 -17.55 25.85 -17.64
N ASP A 135 -16.55 25.13 -18.15
CA ASP A 135 -16.25 23.78 -17.68
C ASP A 135 -15.67 23.75 -16.26
N GLU A 136 -14.91 24.77 -15.88
CA GLU A 136 -14.24 24.88 -14.59
C GLU A 136 -14.22 26.33 -14.09
N VAL A 137 -13.80 26.53 -12.83
CA VAL A 137 -13.66 27.83 -12.18
C VAL A 137 -12.20 28.12 -11.83
N ARG A 138 -11.85 29.41 -11.87
CA ARG A 138 -10.60 29.97 -11.36
C ARG A 138 -10.81 30.53 -9.94
N PRO A 139 -10.46 29.78 -8.90
CA PRO A 139 -10.85 30.05 -7.52
C PRO A 139 -10.12 31.22 -6.84
N LEU A 140 -8.97 31.66 -7.35
CA LEU A 140 -8.23 32.85 -6.87
C LEU A 140 -8.74 34.12 -7.55
N SER A 141 -8.91 34.09 -8.87
CA SER A 141 -9.42 35.25 -9.62
C SER A 141 -10.94 35.38 -9.61
N CYS A 142 -11.66 34.38 -9.10
CA CYS A 142 -13.12 34.32 -9.12
C CYS A 142 -13.68 34.48 -10.53
N ALA A 143 -13.04 33.83 -11.49
CA ALA A 143 -13.34 33.95 -12.92
C ALA A 143 -13.63 32.57 -13.52
N PRO A 144 -14.34 32.51 -14.67
CA PRO A 144 -14.50 31.25 -15.37
C PRO A 144 -13.20 30.80 -16.03
N MET A 145 -12.99 29.48 -16.09
CA MET A 145 -11.92 28.89 -16.87
C MET A 145 -12.37 28.70 -18.32
N SER A 146 -11.86 29.55 -19.23
CA SER A 146 -12.19 29.47 -20.66
C SER A 146 -11.31 28.46 -21.38
N ARG A 147 -11.93 27.65 -22.27
CA ARG A 147 -11.21 26.82 -23.24
C ARG A 147 -10.29 27.64 -24.14
N PHE A 148 -10.63 28.89 -24.48
CA PHE A 148 -9.80 29.73 -25.35
C PHE A 148 -8.71 30.42 -24.53
N THR A 149 -7.67 29.67 -24.19
CA THR A 149 -6.46 30.18 -23.55
C THR A 149 -5.56 30.89 -24.58
N ALA A 150 -4.57 31.64 -24.10
CA ALA A 150 -3.54 32.23 -24.96
C ALA A 150 -2.70 31.15 -25.68
N ASP A 151 -2.56 29.97 -25.07
CA ASP A 151 -1.84 28.83 -25.63
C ASP A 151 -2.80 27.71 -26.08
N LYS A 152 -3.01 27.62 -27.40
CA LYS A 152 -3.86 26.59 -28.03
C LYS A 152 -3.26 25.18 -27.97
N ASN A 153 -2.03 25.02 -27.49
CA ASN A 153 -1.35 23.74 -27.34
C ASN A 153 -1.37 23.22 -25.90
N ASP A 154 -2.03 23.92 -24.97
CA ASP A 154 -2.19 23.44 -23.60
C ASP A 154 -3.12 22.23 -23.54
N ILE A 155 -2.55 21.04 -23.67
CA ILE A 155 -3.29 19.77 -23.69
C ILE A 155 -4.05 19.54 -22.37
N GLY A 156 -3.55 20.04 -21.24
CA GLY A 156 -4.17 19.88 -19.93
C GLY A 156 -5.51 20.60 -19.79
N ILE A 157 -5.77 21.59 -20.67
CA ILE A 157 -7.06 22.29 -20.77
C ILE A 157 -7.82 21.83 -22.02
N MET A 158 -7.14 21.75 -23.17
CA MET A 158 -7.80 21.50 -24.46
C MET A 158 -8.41 20.10 -24.57
N ASP A 159 -7.82 19.09 -23.94
CA ASP A 159 -8.31 17.71 -24.02
C ASP A 159 -9.59 17.48 -23.22
N ILE A 160 -9.81 18.30 -22.19
CA ILE A 160 -10.90 18.13 -21.21
C ILE A 160 -12.04 19.14 -21.44
N ALA A 161 -11.74 20.40 -21.76
CA ALA A 161 -12.72 21.49 -21.76
C ALA A 161 -13.73 21.42 -22.92
N ALA A 162 -14.81 20.66 -22.81
CA ALA A 162 -15.77 20.43 -23.90
C ALA A 162 -16.82 21.54 -24.14
N ASN A 163 -16.77 22.68 -23.42
CA ASN A 163 -17.84 23.69 -23.37
C ASN A 163 -19.20 23.06 -23.02
N CYS A 164 -19.23 22.14 -22.06
CA CYS A 164 -20.41 21.37 -21.67
C CYS A 164 -20.79 21.57 -20.20
N SER A 165 -20.25 22.61 -19.55
CA SER A 165 -20.37 22.82 -18.10
C SER A 165 -19.85 21.61 -17.34
N LEU A 166 -18.64 21.16 -17.70
CA LEU A 166 -18.08 19.88 -17.23
C LEU A 166 -18.15 19.68 -15.71
N THR A 167 -17.76 20.67 -14.89
CA THR A 167 -17.88 20.57 -13.43
C THR A 167 -19.32 20.29 -13.00
N LEU A 168 -20.32 20.95 -13.60
CA LEU A 168 -21.73 20.70 -13.30
C LEU A 168 -22.13 19.26 -13.62
N VAL A 169 -21.71 18.75 -14.78
CA VAL A 169 -22.04 17.39 -15.24
C VAL A 169 -21.35 16.35 -14.35
N ASP A 170 -20.06 16.52 -14.11
CA ASP A 170 -19.19 15.55 -13.43
C ASP A 170 -19.58 15.35 -11.95
N VAL A 171 -20.09 16.38 -11.29
CA VAL A 171 -20.52 16.30 -9.88
C VAL A 171 -21.96 15.81 -9.70
N LEU A 172 -22.77 15.66 -10.77
CA LEU A 172 -24.18 15.25 -10.67
C LEU A 172 -24.37 13.98 -9.82
N PRO A 173 -23.56 12.92 -9.97
CA PRO A 173 -23.73 11.70 -9.17
C PRO A 173 -23.41 11.87 -7.69
N SER A 174 -22.64 12.90 -7.33
CA SER A 174 -22.22 13.19 -5.94
C SER A 174 -23.26 14.02 -5.18
N LEU A 175 -24.07 14.82 -5.89
CA LEU A 175 -25.05 15.73 -5.30
C LEU A 175 -26.08 15.04 -4.38
N PRO A 176 -26.67 13.87 -4.71
CA PRO A 176 -27.66 13.23 -3.84
C PRO A 176 -27.16 12.91 -2.44
N ASP A 177 -25.85 12.67 -2.28
CA ASP A 177 -25.23 12.34 -1.01
C ASP A 177 -24.63 13.59 -0.33
N LEU A 178 -23.90 14.43 -1.07
CA LEU A 178 -23.14 15.55 -0.50
C LEU A 178 -23.88 16.90 -0.45
N TYR A 179 -24.84 17.13 -1.36
CA TYR A 179 -25.59 18.39 -1.43
C TYR A 179 -26.96 18.19 -2.11
N PRO A 180 -27.88 17.43 -1.48
CA PRO A 180 -29.12 16.99 -2.11
C PRO A 180 -30.03 18.14 -2.55
N GLU A 181 -29.99 19.29 -1.87
CA GLU A 181 -30.77 20.49 -2.18
C GLU A 181 -30.46 21.03 -3.58
N ALA A 182 -29.22 20.89 -4.06
CA ALA A 182 -28.81 21.37 -5.38
C ALA A 182 -29.08 20.36 -6.52
N PHE A 183 -29.43 19.11 -6.19
CA PHE A 183 -29.51 18.02 -7.17
C PHE A 183 -30.55 18.28 -8.28
N ALA A 184 -31.78 18.65 -7.91
CA ALA A 184 -32.87 18.82 -8.88
C ALA A 184 -32.56 19.95 -9.87
N ASP A 185 -32.11 21.10 -9.37
CA ASP A 185 -31.74 22.26 -10.18
C ASP A 185 -30.54 21.95 -11.09
N ALA A 186 -29.54 21.22 -10.58
CA ALA A 186 -28.39 20.80 -11.38
C ALA A 186 -28.79 19.87 -12.53
N VAL A 187 -29.65 18.88 -12.26
CA VAL A 187 -30.20 17.97 -13.28
C VAL A 187 -31.00 18.73 -14.32
N GLU A 188 -31.84 19.68 -13.91
CA GLU A 188 -32.61 20.52 -14.84
C GLU A 188 -31.70 21.37 -15.74
N ARG A 189 -30.68 22.01 -15.17
CA ARG A 189 -29.69 22.77 -15.93
C ARG A 189 -28.99 21.88 -16.95
N VAL A 190 -28.46 20.73 -16.53
CA VAL A 190 -27.81 19.80 -17.48
C VAL A 190 -28.78 19.34 -18.57
N ALA A 191 -30.02 19.00 -18.22
CA ALA A 191 -31.01 18.56 -19.18
C ALA A 191 -31.37 19.63 -20.24
N THR A 192 -31.29 20.92 -19.87
CA THR A 192 -31.76 22.05 -20.69
C THR A 192 -30.65 22.83 -21.39
N SER A 193 -29.48 22.99 -20.78
CA SER A 193 -28.40 23.84 -21.30
C SER A 193 -27.24 23.07 -21.94
N VAL A 194 -27.01 21.82 -21.56
CA VAL A 194 -25.86 21.03 -22.06
C VAL A 194 -26.14 20.50 -23.47
N SER A 195 -25.15 20.67 -24.34
CA SER A 195 -25.11 20.13 -25.70
C SER A 195 -23.70 19.67 -26.04
N PHE A 196 -23.57 18.46 -26.59
CA PHE A 196 -22.30 17.95 -27.11
C PHE A 196 -22.11 18.24 -28.61
N ASP A 197 -23.03 18.98 -29.24
CA ASP A 197 -22.81 19.53 -30.58
C ASP A 197 -21.85 20.73 -30.54
N GLN A 198 -20.59 20.46 -30.23
CA GLN A 198 -19.55 21.45 -30.00
C GLN A 198 -18.43 21.30 -31.02
N ASP A 199 -18.00 22.42 -31.63
CA ASP A 199 -16.84 22.43 -32.53
C ASP A 199 -15.53 22.52 -31.73
N VAL A 200 -15.27 21.49 -30.94
CA VAL A 200 -14.12 21.37 -30.04
C VAL A 200 -13.48 20.00 -30.18
N LYS A 201 -12.14 19.95 -30.11
CA LYS A 201 -11.37 18.70 -30.12
C LYS A 201 -11.11 18.27 -28.67
N VAL A 202 -11.52 17.08 -28.30
CA VAL A 202 -11.45 16.55 -26.93
C VAL A 202 -10.83 15.16 -26.95
N GLN A 203 -10.36 14.71 -25.79
CA GLN A 203 -9.87 13.35 -25.61
C GLN A 203 -11.02 12.39 -25.32
N VAL A 204 -11.06 11.26 -26.04
CA VAL A 204 -12.13 10.25 -25.94
C VAL A 204 -12.17 9.65 -24.53
N PHE A 205 -11.01 9.39 -23.94
CA PHE A 205 -10.88 8.89 -22.57
C PHE A 205 -11.54 9.82 -21.55
N GLU A 206 -11.13 11.09 -21.53
CA GLU A 206 -11.66 12.10 -20.60
C GLU A 206 -13.17 12.28 -20.75
N MET A 207 -13.68 12.32 -21.99
CA MET A 207 -15.12 12.45 -22.24
C MET A 207 -15.91 11.18 -21.87
N THR A 208 -15.24 10.03 -21.81
CA THR A 208 -15.86 8.78 -21.39
C THR A 208 -15.97 8.72 -19.88
N ILE A 209 -14.86 8.89 -19.16
CA ILE A 209 -14.84 8.71 -17.70
C ILE A 209 -15.57 9.85 -16.97
N ARG A 210 -15.51 11.09 -17.49
CA ARG A 210 -16.15 12.27 -16.89
C ARG A 210 -17.63 12.39 -17.30
N PRO A 211 -18.02 13.12 -18.37
CA PRO A 211 -19.42 13.41 -18.62
C PRO A 211 -20.24 12.17 -18.99
N LEU A 212 -19.70 11.19 -19.73
CA LEU A 212 -20.47 9.99 -20.06
C LEU A 212 -20.72 9.12 -18.81
N GLY A 213 -19.69 8.87 -18.01
CA GLY A 213 -19.79 8.19 -16.71
C GLY A 213 -20.81 8.87 -15.78
N ALA A 214 -20.71 10.20 -15.64
CA ALA A 214 -21.58 10.97 -14.77
C ALA A 214 -23.05 10.95 -15.24
N LEU A 215 -23.30 11.07 -16.55
CA LEU A 215 -24.65 11.00 -17.11
C LEU A 215 -25.27 9.61 -16.94
N ILE A 216 -24.50 8.54 -17.12
CA ILE A 216 -24.97 7.16 -16.89
C ILE A 216 -25.32 6.94 -15.42
N SER A 217 -24.41 7.32 -14.52
CA SER A 217 -24.61 7.20 -13.07
C SER A 217 -25.83 8.01 -12.60
N THR A 218 -25.97 9.24 -13.08
CA THR A 218 -27.13 10.10 -12.79
C THR A 218 -28.42 9.50 -13.32
N TYR A 219 -28.44 8.99 -14.55
CA TYR A 219 -29.62 8.32 -15.09
C TYR A 219 -30.04 7.12 -14.23
N GLN A 220 -29.08 6.29 -13.82
CA GLN A 220 -29.35 5.15 -12.95
C GLN A 220 -29.94 5.56 -11.60
N PHE A 221 -29.47 6.67 -11.03
CA PHE A 221 -30.04 7.25 -9.81
C PHE A 221 -31.48 7.76 -10.05
N LEU A 222 -31.71 8.54 -11.10
CA LEU A 222 -33.02 9.09 -11.44
C LEU A 222 -34.07 8.00 -11.69
N GLU A 223 -33.70 6.90 -12.35
CA GLU A 223 -34.61 5.77 -12.58
C GLU A 223 -35.05 5.09 -11.28
N ARG A 224 -34.21 5.09 -10.25
CA ARG A 224 -34.52 4.53 -8.93
C ARG A 224 -35.42 5.42 -8.08
N LEU A 225 -35.48 6.73 -8.36
CA LEU A 225 -36.34 7.63 -7.61
C LEU A 225 -37.82 7.20 -7.72
N PRO A 226 -38.63 7.34 -6.66
CA PRO A 226 -40.06 7.09 -6.75
C PRO A 226 -40.73 8.09 -7.71
N ALA A 227 -41.86 7.71 -8.32
CA ALA A 227 -42.55 8.60 -9.27
C ALA A 227 -43.13 9.88 -8.64
N PRO A 228 -43.80 9.85 -7.47
CA PRO A 228 -44.40 11.06 -6.89
C PRO A 228 -43.33 12.06 -6.39
N PRO A 229 -43.42 13.37 -6.73
CA PRO A 229 -42.42 14.36 -6.33
C PRO A 229 -42.15 14.47 -4.83
N LYS A 230 -43.19 14.29 -4.01
CA LYS A 230 -43.05 14.29 -2.55
C LYS A 230 -42.21 13.12 -2.03
N LEU A 231 -42.35 11.93 -2.62
CA LEU A 231 -41.54 10.77 -2.25
C LEU A 231 -40.11 10.89 -2.77
N GLN A 232 -39.87 11.63 -3.86
CA GLN A 232 -38.51 11.93 -4.31
C GLN A 232 -37.79 12.83 -3.30
N ALA A 233 -38.48 13.86 -2.78
CA ALA A 233 -37.95 14.72 -1.72
C ALA A 233 -37.61 13.90 -0.47
N GLU A 234 -38.53 13.04 -0.01
CA GLU A 234 -38.29 12.12 1.11
C GLU A 234 -37.08 11.21 0.87
N PHE A 235 -36.95 10.61 -0.31
CA PHE A 235 -35.80 9.77 -0.68
C PHE A 235 -34.47 10.52 -0.61
N LEU A 236 -34.46 11.80 -0.97
CA LEU A 236 -33.28 12.67 -0.89
C LEU A 236 -33.01 13.19 0.53
N GLY A 237 -33.94 13.02 1.47
CA GLY A 237 -33.86 13.60 2.82
C GLY A 237 -34.28 15.07 2.86
N LEU A 238 -35.13 15.51 1.93
CA LEU A 238 -35.57 16.89 1.77
C LEU A 238 -37.05 17.07 2.13
N ASN A 239 -37.40 18.29 2.52
CA ASN A 239 -38.80 18.71 2.68
C ASN A 239 -39.37 19.24 1.36
N GLY A 240 -40.69 19.15 1.19
CA GLY A 240 -41.40 19.70 0.02
C GLY A 240 -41.58 18.70 -1.13
N GLU A 241 -41.43 19.18 -2.37
CA GLU A 241 -41.60 18.38 -3.59
C GLU A 241 -40.37 18.55 -4.49
N VAL A 242 -39.85 17.42 -5.00
CA VAL A 242 -38.72 17.38 -5.95
C VAL A 242 -39.13 16.56 -7.16
N ASP A 243 -39.01 17.10 -8.36
CA ASP A 243 -39.31 16.36 -9.60
C ASP A 243 -38.08 16.25 -10.52
N ALA A 244 -37.02 15.65 -9.99
CA ALA A 244 -35.80 15.41 -10.77
C ALA A 244 -35.98 14.26 -11.77
N LYS A 245 -36.80 13.25 -11.42
CA LYS A 245 -37.02 12.05 -12.24
C LYS A 245 -37.54 12.37 -13.65
N ARG A 246 -38.30 13.46 -13.83
CA ARG A 246 -38.80 13.90 -15.15
C ARG A 246 -37.70 14.04 -16.22
N HIS A 247 -36.46 14.30 -15.81
CA HIS A 247 -35.32 14.49 -16.71
C HIS A 247 -34.56 13.20 -17.05
N ALA A 248 -34.87 12.04 -16.45
CA ALA A 248 -34.13 10.78 -16.63
C ALA A 248 -33.90 10.45 -18.12
N LYS A 249 -34.97 10.48 -18.92
CA LYS A 249 -34.90 10.23 -20.37
C LYS A 249 -33.97 11.20 -21.10
N ARG A 250 -33.97 12.48 -20.71
CA ARG A 250 -33.11 13.50 -21.33
C ARG A 250 -31.64 13.29 -20.97
N ILE A 251 -31.35 12.92 -19.72
CA ILE A 251 -29.99 12.57 -19.27
C ILE A 251 -29.45 11.37 -20.06
N LEU A 252 -30.24 10.30 -20.24
CA LEU A 252 -29.83 9.15 -21.06
C LEU A 252 -29.62 9.53 -22.54
N GLN A 253 -30.45 10.43 -23.08
CA GLN A 253 -30.27 10.94 -24.45
C GLN A 253 -28.96 11.72 -24.61
N LEU A 254 -28.56 12.50 -23.62
CA LEU A 254 -27.27 13.21 -23.62
C LEU A 254 -26.09 12.22 -23.59
N ALA A 255 -26.16 11.18 -22.75
CA ALA A 255 -25.15 10.13 -22.70
C ALA A 255 -25.00 9.44 -24.07
N ARG A 256 -26.13 9.10 -24.70
CA ARG A 256 -26.16 8.51 -26.04
C ARG A 256 -25.57 9.44 -27.10
N ASP A 257 -25.96 10.72 -27.12
CA ASP A 257 -25.46 11.71 -28.10
C ASP A 257 -23.94 11.86 -27.99
N LEU A 258 -23.40 11.97 -26.77
CA LEU A 258 -21.96 12.03 -26.56
C LEU A 258 -21.24 10.77 -27.07
N ALA A 259 -21.74 9.58 -26.71
CA ALA A 259 -21.14 8.33 -27.17
C ALA A 259 -21.18 8.19 -28.69
N ASP A 260 -22.30 8.55 -29.34
CA ASP A 260 -22.45 8.52 -30.80
C ASP A 260 -21.42 9.42 -31.50
N ARG A 261 -21.11 10.60 -30.92
CA ARG A 261 -20.07 11.51 -31.43
C ARG A 261 -18.67 10.95 -31.29
N MET A 262 -18.41 10.11 -30.28
CA MET A 262 -17.12 9.47 -30.05
C MET A 262 -16.93 8.17 -30.86
N MET A 263 -18.00 7.53 -31.32
CA MET A 263 -17.93 6.28 -32.09
C MET A 263 -16.96 6.29 -33.28
N PRO A 264 -16.83 7.38 -34.08
CA PRO A 264 -15.85 7.41 -35.17
C PRO A 264 -14.39 7.23 -34.72
N ALA A 265 -14.05 7.55 -33.46
CA ALA A 265 -12.69 7.34 -32.95
C ALA A 265 -12.32 5.86 -32.86
N PHE A 266 -13.30 4.94 -32.82
CA PHE A 266 -13.04 3.51 -32.81
C PHE A 266 -12.77 2.95 -34.21
N ASP A 267 -12.95 3.71 -35.28
CA ASP A 267 -12.65 3.25 -36.64
C ASP A 267 -11.14 3.32 -36.92
N SER A 268 -10.43 2.26 -36.51
CA SER A 268 -8.99 2.12 -36.73
C SER A 268 -8.62 0.72 -37.22
N PRO A 269 -7.50 0.58 -37.97
CA PRO A 269 -7.04 -0.72 -38.45
C PRO A 269 -6.70 -1.73 -37.34
N THR A 270 -6.36 -1.22 -36.16
CA THR A 270 -5.86 -2.04 -35.03
C THR A 270 -6.95 -2.41 -34.02
N GLY A 271 -8.12 -1.76 -34.12
CA GLY A 271 -9.20 -1.82 -33.14
C GLY A 271 -9.01 -0.89 -31.93
N LEU A 272 -7.87 -0.20 -31.82
CA LEU A 272 -7.60 0.81 -30.77
C LEU A 272 -8.29 2.14 -31.12
N PRO A 273 -8.91 2.85 -30.18
CA PRO A 273 -9.51 4.14 -30.47
C PRO A 273 -8.43 5.21 -30.69
N TRP A 274 -8.69 6.13 -31.61
CA TRP A 274 -7.96 7.39 -31.70
C TRP A 274 -8.15 8.17 -30.39
N ALA A 275 -7.07 8.75 -29.86
CA ALA A 275 -7.12 9.40 -28.55
C ALA A 275 -8.04 10.63 -28.53
N ARG A 276 -8.15 11.34 -29.65
CA ARG A 276 -8.90 12.60 -29.75
C ARG A 276 -9.89 12.60 -30.90
N ILE A 277 -10.96 13.36 -30.73
CA ILE A 277 -12.02 13.55 -31.73
C ILE A 277 -12.62 14.95 -31.60
N ASN A 278 -13.11 15.51 -32.71
CA ASN A 278 -13.94 16.72 -32.64
C ASN A 278 -15.42 16.33 -32.47
N LEU A 279 -16.11 16.87 -31.46
CA LEU A 279 -17.48 16.45 -31.12
C LEU A 279 -18.53 16.78 -32.20
N ARG A 280 -18.28 17.77 -33.06
CA ARG A 280 -19.16 18.10 -34.20
C ARG A 280 -18.67 17.53 -35.53
N LYS A 281 -17.36 17.63 -35.78
CA LYS A 281 -16.74 17.31 -37.08
C LYS A 281 -16.24 15.86 -37.19
N GLY A 282 -16.20 15.13 -36.08
CA GLY A 282 -15.67 13.76 -36.02
C GLY A 282 -14.14 13.72 -36.07
N LEU A 283 -13.61 12.60 -36.58
CA LEU A 283 -12.17 12.32 -36.62
C LEU A 283 -11.46 13.15 -37.71
N ALA A 284 -10.40 13.88 -37.32
CA ALA A 284 -9.57 14.62 -38.27
C ALA A 284 -8.61 13.68 -39.02
N LYS A 285 -8.38 13.94 -40.32
CA LYS A 285 -7.42 13.16 -41.13
C LYS A 285 -5.97 13.26 -40.63
N SER A 286 -5.65 14.35 -39.93
CA SER A 286 -4.33 14.65 -39.38
C SER A 286 -4.22 14.33 -37.88
N GLU A 287 -5.11 13.51 -37.33
CA GLU A 287 -5.09 13.17 -35.91
C GLU A 287 -3.83 12.38 -35.53
N THR A 288 -3.35 12.57 -34.30
CA THR A 288 -2.15 11.91 -33.81
C THR A 288 -2.39 10.41 -33.69
N ILE A 289 -1.40 9.61 -34.10
CA ILE A 289 -1.48 8.14 -34.01
C ILE A 289 -1.25 7.61 -32.61
N GLU A 290 -0.91 8.45 -31.64
CA GLU A 290 -0.61 8.03 -30.27
C GLU A 290 -1.89 7.94 -29.42
N THR A 291 -2.01 6.85 -28.68
CA THR A 291 -2.94 6.69 -27.56
C THR A 291 -2.19 5.99 -26.42
N CYS A 292 -2.80 5.90 -25.24
CA CYS A 292 -2.22 5.21 -24.09
C CYS A 292 -3.03 3.97 -23.70
N THR A 293 -2.45 3.11 -22.85
CA THR A 293 -3.10 1.88 -22.38
C THR A 293 -4.39 2.18 -21.61
N ALA A 294 -4.35 3.16 -20.70
CA ALA A 294 -5.53 3.63 -19.97
C ALA A 294 -6.57 4.22 -20.94
N GLY A 295 -6.15 5.12 -21.84
CA GLY A 295 -7.06 5.83 -22.74
C GLY A 295 -7.76 4.92 -23.76
N ALA A 296 -7.11 3.85 -24.20
CA ALA A 296 -7.71 2.86 -25.09
C ALA A 296 -8.51 1.77 -24.35
N GLY A 297 -8.18 1.49 -23.09
CA GLY A 297 -8.75 0.38 -22.32
C GLY A 297 -9.91 0.75 -21.40
N SER A 298 -9.97 1.98 -20.92
CA SER A 298 -10.84 2.37 -19.79
C SER A 298 -12.16 2.96 -20.27
N LEU A 299 -12.81 2.23 -21.18
CA LEU A 299 -14.05 2.67 -21.84
C LEU A 299 -15.19 1.66 -21.64
N THR A 300 -14.89 0.49 -21.07
CA THR A 300 -15.77 -0.68 -21.07
C THR A 300 -16.93 -0.58 -20.10
N LEU A 301 -16.77 0.10 -18.95
CA LEU A 301 -17.86 0.31 -18.00
C LEU A 301 -18.96 1.17 -18.63
N GLU A 302 -18.62 2.37 -19.10
CA GLU A 302 -19.58 3.36 -19.59
C GLU A 302 -20.23 2.92 -20.90
N PHE A 303 -19.44 2.53 -21.90
CA PHE A 303 -19.99 2.07 -23.18
C PHE A 303 -20.75 0.75 -23.03
N GLY A 304 -20.28 -0.12 -22.13
CA GLY A 304 -20.97 -1.35 -21.77
C GLY A 304 -22.35 -1.05 -21.18
N LEU A 305 -22.40 -0.23 -20.12
CA LEU A 305 -23.64 0.13 -19.44
C LEU A 305 -24.59 0.87 -20.38
N LEU A 306 -24.09 1.80 -21.19
CA LEU A 306 -24.90 2.49 -22.19
C LEU A 306 -25.57 1.51 -23.15
N SER A 307 -24.87 0.48 -23.61
CA SER A 307 -25.47 -0.56 -24.46
C SER A 307 -26.57 -1.34 -23.74
N ARG A 308 -26.36 -1.65 -22.46
CA ARG A 308 -27.36 -2.36 -21.65
C ARG A 308 -28.60 -1.52 -21.39
N LEU A 309 -28.42 -0.23 -21.12
CA LEU A 309 -29.51 0.69 -20.82
C LEU A 309 -30.29 1.12 -22.07
N THR A 310 -29.64 1.20 -23.23
CA THR A 310 -30.28 1.63 -24.49
C THR A 310 -30.74 0.47 -25.38
N GLY A 311 -30.17 -0.73 -25.19
CA GLY A 311 -30.36 -1.87 -26.09
C GLY A 311 -29.52 -1.78 -27.38
N GLU A 312 -28.61 -0.81 -27.51
CA GLU A 312 -27.75 -0.65 -28.69
C GLU A 312 -26.38 -1.33 -28.47
N PRO A 313 -26.09 -2.48 -29.07
CA PRO A 313 -24.88 -3.27 -28.76
C PRO A 313 -23.56 -2.65 -29.28
N LYS A 314 -23.65 -1.60 -30.11
CA LYS A 314 -22.48 -1.02 -30.80
C LYS A 314 -21.45 -0.43 -29.84
N TYR A 315 -21.89 0.14 -28.71
CA TYR A 315 -20.99 0.79 -27.76
C TYR A 315 -20.13 -0.25 -27.01
N GLU A 316 -20.77 -1.26 -26.42
CA GLU A 316 -20.11 -2.34 -25.69
C GLU A 316 -19.17 -3.11 -26.63
N ALA A 317 -19.62 -3.40 -27.85
CA ALA A 317 -18.79 -4.07 -28.85
C ALA A 317 -17.52 -3.28 -29.18
N ALA A 318 -17.62 -1.96 -29.33
CA ALA A 318 -16.49 -1.10 -29.66
C ALA A 318 -15.48 -1.00 -28.49
N ALA A 319 -15.96 -0.69 -27.28
CA ALA A 319 -15.11 -0.58 -26.09
C ALA A 319 -14.47 -1.93 -25.73
N ARG A 320 -15.22 -3.02 -25.79
CA ARG A 320 -14.69 -4.36 -25.57
C ARG A 320 -13.59 -4.72 -26.58
N ARG A 321 -13.82 -4.41 -27.87
CA ARG A 321 -12.81 -4.66 -28.91
C ARG A 321 -11.53 -3.86 -28.63
N ALA A 322 -11.67 -2.59 -28.21
CA ALA A 322 -10.54 -1.75 -27.84
C ALA A 322 -9.74 -2.31 -26.66
N PHE A 323 -10.41 -2.67 -25.56
CA PHE A 323 -9.78 -3.27 -24.38
C PHE A 323 -8.97 -4.54 -24.73
N PHE A 324 -9.59 -5.49 -25.45
CA PHE A 324 -8.86 -6.71 -25.84
C PHE A 324 -7.82 -6.45 -26.94
N ALA A 325 -7.93 -5.38 -27.72
CA ALA A 325 -6.89 -4.96 -28.66
C ALA A 325 -5.63 -4.46 -27.92
N VAL A 326 -5.78 -3.79 -26.77
CA VAL A 326 -4.68 -3.46 -25.86
C VAL A 326 -4.10 -4.74 -25.26
N TRP A 327 -4.94 -5.60 -24.64
CA TRP A 327 -4.48 -6.83 -24.00
C TRP A 327 -3.74 -7.80 -24.94
N LYS A 328 -4.16 -7.87 -26.20
CA LYS A 328 -3.50 -8.70 -27.23
C LYS A 328 -2.07 -8.26 -27.52
N ARG A 329 -1.70 -7.02 -27.17
CA ARG A 329 -0.39 -6.41 -27.46
C ARG A 329 0.57 -6.43 -26.29
N ARG A 330 0.17 -6.99 -25.14
CA ARG A 330 1.10 -7.25 -24.03
C ARG A 330 2.33 -8.01 -24.50
N VAL A 331 3.45 -7.80 -23.82
CA VAL A 331 4.70 -8.51 -24.13
C VAL A 331 4.55 -9.97 -23.74
N LEU A 332 4.65 -10.87 -24.73
CA LEU A 332 4.57 -12.30 -24.48
C LEU A 332 5.75 -12.75 -23.60
N GLY A 333 5.44 -13.51 -22.55
CA GLY A 333 6.43 -13.99 -21.57
C GLY A 333 6.45 -13.17 -20.28
N THR A 334 6.08 -11.89 -20.33
CA THR A 334 5.98 -11.04 -19.12
C THR A 334 4.55 -10.56 -18.84
N ASP A 335 3.66 -10.60 -19.84
CA ASP A 335 2.30 -10.06 -19.80
C ASP A 335 2.20 -8.56 -19.49
N LEU A 336 3.32 -7.83 -19.54
CA LEU A 336 3.39 -6.39 -19.33
C LEU A 336 2.81 -5.59 -20.50
N LEU A 337 2.17 -4.46 -20.19
CA LEU A 337 1.65 -3.47 -21.14
C LEU A 337 2.51 -2.21 -21.11
N GLY A 338 2.69 -1.57 -22.26
CA GLY A 338 3.38 -0.27 -22.34
C GLY A 338 2.45 0.89 -22.02
N ASN A 339 3.02 2.07 -21.76
CA ASN A 339 2.27 3.29 -21.48
C ASN A 339 1.64 3.91 -22.74
N ALA A 340 2.38 3.97 -23.86
CA ALA A 340 1.93 4.59 -25.11
C ALA A 340 1.96 3.61 -26.29
N ILE A 341 0.94 3.66 -27.16
CA ILE A 341 0.73 2.72 -28.26
C ILE A 341 0.23 3.44 -29.53
N GLY A 342 0.74 3.03 -30.68
CA GLY A 342 0.30 3.55 -31.97
C GLY A 342 -1.02 2.95 -32.44
N VAL A 343 -2.02 3.78 -32.71
CA VAL A 343 -3.36 3.41 -33.18
C VAL A 343 -3.35 2.83 -34.60
N SER A 344 -2.44 3.26 -35.47
CA SER A 344 -2.39 2.80 -36.86
C SER A 344 -1.67 1.45 -37.04
N HIS A 345 -0.61 1.21 -36.27
CA HIS A 345 0.26 0.03 -36.40
C HIS A 345 0.23 -0.90 -35.18
N GLY A 346 -0.26 -0.43 -34.04
CA GLY A 346 -0.44 -1.24 -32.83
C GLY A 346 0.88 -1.65 -32.17
N GLN A 347 1.92 -0.82 -32.28
CA GLN A 347 3.21 -1.04 -31.61
C GLN A 347 3.35 -0.06 -30.44
N TRP A 348 3.96 -0.53 -29.35
CA TRP A 348 4.35 0.30 -28.22
C TRP A 348 5.34 1.39 -28.68
N LEU A 349 5.08 2.63 -28.28
CA LEU A 349 5.89 3.79 -28.64
C LEU A 349 7.05 3.95 -27.65
N ALA A 350 8.17 4.49 -28.14
CA ALA A 350 9.34 4.75 -27.31
C ALA A 350 9.08 5.92 -26.35
N PRO A 351 9.64 5.91 -25.12
CA PRO A 351 10.58 4.92 -24.58
C PRO A 351 9.93 3.58 -24.16
N GLY A 352 8.63 3.55 -23.93
CA GLY A 352 7.88 2.34 -23.62
C GLY A 352 8.15 1.84 -22.19
N PHE A 353 7.42 2.41 -21.24
CA PHE A 353 7.45 1.98 -19.83
C PHE A 353 6.22 1.14 -19.49
N SER A 354 6.36 0.26 -18.51
CA SER A 354 5.28 -0.50 -17.87
C SER A 354 5.26 -0.17 -16.39
N GLY A 355 4.06 -0.07 -15.82
CA GLY A 355 3.87 0.25 -14.41
C GLY A 355 2.39 0.41 -14.09
N VAL A 356 2.12 0.96 -12.92
CA VAL A 356 0.76 1.25 -12.44
C VAL A 356 0.41 2.73 -12.53
N GLY A 357 1.35 3.59 -12.93
CA GLY A 357 1.15 5.03 -13.01
C GLY A 357 0.46 5.51 -14.28
N ALA A 358 0.64 6.80 -14.54
CA ALA A 358 -0.06 7.55 -15.57
C ALA A 358 0.00 6.87 -16.96
N GLY A 359 -1.18 6.77 -17.59
CA GLY A 359 -1.36 6.21 -18.94
C GLY A 359 -1.53 4.69 -18.98
N MET A 360 -1.54 4.01 -17.83
CA MET A 360 -1.76 2.57 -17.71
C MET A 360 -2.76 2.23 -16.60
N ASP A 361 -2.60 2.83 -15.42
CA ASP A 361 -3.52 2.85 -14.27
C ASP A 361 -4.91 2.21 -14.50
N SER A 362 -5.84 2.95 -15.09
CA SER A 362 -7.26 2.59 -15.12
C SER A 362 -7.57 1.43 -16.08
N PHE A 363 -6.61 0.98 -16.91
CA PHE A 363 -6.76 -0.28 -17.66
C PHE A 363 -6.92 -1.46 -16.69
N PHE A 364 -6.07 -1.53 -15.66
CA PHE A 364 -6.11 -2.61 -14.68
C PHE A 364 -7.39 -2.55 -13.85
N GLU A 365 -7.81 -1.32 -13.54
CA GLU A 365 -9.06 -1.04 -12.86
C GLU A 365 -10.26 -1.55 -13.66
N TYR A 366 -10.33 -1.23 -14.95
CA TYR A 366 -11.44 -1.63 -15.83
C TYR A 366 -11.40 -3.13 -16.12
N ALA A 367 -10.24 -3.78 -16.07
CA ALA A 367 -10.14 -5.24 -16.12
C ALA A 367 -10.90 -5.87 -14.94
N LEU A 368 -10.70 -5.40 -13.72
CA LEU A 368 -11.40 -5.96 -12.56
C LEU A 368 -12.85 -5.50 -12.49
N LYS A 369 -13.08 -4.19 -12.55
CA LYS A 369 -14.40 -3.57 -12.35
C LYS A 369 -15.41 -3.98 -13.44
N THR A 370 -14.99 -4.11 -14.70
CA THR A 370 -15.87 -4.63 -15.78
C THR A 370 -16.20 -6.10 -15.54
N GLY A 371 -15.22 -6.90 -15.11
CA GLY A 371 -15.45 -8.29 -14.76
C GLY A 371 -16.47 -8.48 -13.64
N ILE A 372 -16.45 -7.59 -12.64
CA ILE A 372 -17.43 -7.57 -11.54
C ILE A 372 -18.82 -7.13 -12.04
N VAL A 373 -18.92 -5.97 -12.68
CA VAL A 373 -20.21 -5.36 -13.06
C VAL A 373 -20.96 -6.21 -14.09
N PHE A 374 -20.26 -6.77 -15.08
CA PHE A 374 -20.87 -7.56 -16.15
C PHE A 374 -20.84 -9.08 -15.91
N ASP A 375 -20.30 -9.53 -14.77
CA ASP A 375 -20.03 -10.96 -14.49
C ASP A 375 -19.27 -11.63 -15.66
N ASP A 376 -18.23 -10.95 -16.17
CA ASP A 376 -17.45 -11.42 -17.30
C ASP A 376 -16.08 -11.96 -16.88
N PRO A 377 -15.88 -13.29 -16.89
CA PRO A 377 -14.65 -13.91 -16.43
C PRO A 377 -13.44 -13.56 -17.28
N LYS A 378 -13.61 -13.16 -18.55
CA LYS A 378 -12.47 -12.80 -19.41
C LYS A 378 -11.78 -11.53 -18.95
N PHE A 379 -12.52 -10.60 -18.38
CA PHE A 379 -11.99 -9.36 -17.82
C PHE A 379 -11.26 -9.63 -16.49
N ILE A 380 -11.83 -10.51 -15.65
CA ILE A 380 -11.20 -11.00 -14.42
C ILE A 380 -9.87 -11.72 -14.71
N ASP A 381 -9.83 -12.60 -15.72
CA ASP A 381 -8.60 -13.27 -16.16
C ASP A 381 -7.50 -12.27 -16.53
N VAL A 382 -7.87 -11.22 -17.29
CA VAL A 382 -6.94 -10.14 -17.67
C VAL A 382 -6.39 -9.43 -16.44
N TYR A 383 -7.25 -9.09 -15.48
CA TYR A 383 -6.82 -8.46 -14.24
C TYR A 383 -5.78 -9.32 -13.51
N TYR A 384 -6.03 -10.61 -13.31
CA TYR A 384 -5.11 -11.47 -12.56
C TYR A 384 -3.78 -11.72 -13.28
N ASP A 385 -3.81 -11.88 -14.60
CA ASP A 385 -2.58 -12.03 -15.39
C ASP A 385 -1.76 -10.73 -15.36
N ALA A 386 -2.41 -9.57 -15.55
CA ALA A 386 -1.76 -8.27 -15.51
C ALA A 386 -1.23 -7.94 -14.10
N ASN A 387 -2.03 -8.17 -13.06
CA ASN A 387 -1.63 -7.93 -11.67
C ASN A 387 -0.43 -8.80 -11.29
N ALA A 388 -0.42 -10.09 -11.66
CA ALA A 388 0.73 -10.95 -11.43
C ALA A 388 2.02 -10.43 -12.11
N ALA A 389 1.91 -9.88 -13.31
CA ALA A 389 3.03 -9.26 -14.01
C ALA A 389 3.55 -8.01 -13.26
N ILE A 390 2.66 -7.13 -12.81
CA ILE A 390 3.02 -5.96 -11.99
C ILE A 390 3.72 -6.38 -10.69
N GLN A 391 3.15 -7.35 -9.96
CA GLN A 391 3.69 -7.85 -8.69
C GLN A 391 5.08 -8.50 -8.84
N HIS A 392 5.39 -9.03 -10.03
CA HIS A 392 6.66 -9.70 -10.31
C HIS A 392 7.74 -8.76 -10.87
N PHE A 393 7.39 -7.87 -11.79
CA PHE A 393 8.36 -7.06 -12.55
C PHE A 393 8.43 -5.59 -12.14
N VAL A 394 7.34 -5.02 -11.61
CA VAL A 394 7.22 -3.58 -11.32
C VAL A 394 7.41 -3.29 -9.83
N ARG A 395 6.94 -4.20 -8.97
CA ARG A 395 7.09 -4.11 -7.52
C ARG A 395 8.55 -4.28 -7.10
N THR A 396 9.02 -3.42 -6.19
CA THR A 396 10.32 -3.56 -5.54
C THR A 396 10.39 -4.84 -4.69
N ALA A 397 11.59 -5.36 -4.46
CA ALA A 397 11.77 -6.63 -3.76
C ALA A 397 11.21 -6.62 -2.32
N ASP A 398 11.25 -5.46 -1.66
CA ASP A 398 10.65 -5.23 -0.33
C ASP A 398 9.12 -5.13 -0.35
N GLY A 399 8.50 -4.99 -1.52
CA GLY A 399 7.05 -4.99 -1.69
C GLY A 399 6.34 -3.68 -1.40
N PHE A 400 7.03 -2.55 -1.27
CA PHE A 400 6.42 -1.25 -0.94
C PHE A 400 6.20 -0.34 -2.13
N ILE A 401 7.11 -0.36 -3.11
CA ILE A 401 7.13 0.62 -4.20
C ILE A 401 6.86 -0.08 -5.54
N TYR A 402 6.02 0.55 -6.37
CA TYR A 402 5.68 0.09 -7.72
C TYR A 402 6.19 1.11 -8.74
N ARG A 403 7.48 1.02 -9.08
CA ARG A 403 8.15 1.99 -9.96
C ARG A 403 8.10 1.54 -11.43
N PRO A 404 7.91 2.45 -12.41
CA PRO A 404 7.89 2.08 -13.82
C PRO A 404 9.19 1.41 -14.27
N VAL A 405 9.05 0.36 -15.06
CA VAL A 405 10.15 -0.41 -15.67
C VAL A 405 10.09 -0.34 -17.18
N HIS A 406 11.24 -0.40 -17.83
CA HIS A 406 11.31 -0.40 -19.28
C HIS A 406 10.72 -1.70 -19.84
N LEU A 407 9.77 -1.59 -20.78
CA LEU A 407 8.90 -2.71 -21.18
C LEU A 407 9.65 -3.95 -21.71
N LYS A 408 10.82 -3.75 -22.32
CA LYS A 408 11.67 -4.82 -22.89
C LYS A 408 12.89 -5.16 -22.03
N MET A 409 13.55 -4.15 -21.47
CA MET A 409 14.79 -4.36 -20.70
C MET A 409 14.50 -4.82 -19.28
N LEU A 410 13.27 -4.60 -18.80
CA LEU A 410 12.82 -4.89 -17.43
C LEU A 410 13.69 -4.20 -16.36
N SER A 411 14.46 -3.20 -16.76
CA SER A 411 15.21 -2.33 -15.88
C SER A 411 14.29 -1.21 -15.38
N PRO A 412 14.49 -0.72 -14.15
CA PRO A 412 13.82 0.48 -13.68
C PRO A 412 14.02 1.68 -14.63
N SER A 413 13.06 2.59 -14.61
CA SER A 413 13.22 3.94 -15.14
C SER A 413 14.43 4.66 -14.52
N GLN A 414 15.03 5.59 -15.27
CA GLN A 414 16.19 6.38 -14.85
C GLN A 414 15.97 7.85 -15.19
N PRO A 415 15.82 8.75 -14.20
CA PRO A 415 15.66 8.44 -12.77
C PRO A 415 14.40 7.59 -12.52
N PRO A 416 14.31 6.81 -11.43
CA PRO A 416 13.06 6.16 -11.08
C PRO A 416 12.07 7.16 -10.52
N TRP A 417 10.78 6.89 -10.69
CA TRP A 417 9.73 7.68 -10.07
C TRP A 417 8.54 6.83 -9.68
N ILE A 418 7.71 7.34 -8.79
CA ILE A 418 6.29 7.02 -8.69
C ILE A 418 5.49 8.30 -8.88
N ASP A 419 4.28 8.21 -9.42
CA ASP A 419 3.40 9.36 -9.62
C ASP A 419 2.22 9.36 -8.66
N SER A 420 1.61 10.53 -8.45
CA SER A 420 0.45 10.67 -7.55
C SER A 420 -0.74 9.79 -7.98
N LEU A 421 -0.90 9.55 -9.28
CA LEU A 421 -1.97 8.72 -9.84
C LEU A 421 -1.82 7.25 -9.42
N SER A 422 -0.59 6.73 -9.31
CA SER A 422 -0.33 5.36 -8.88
C SER A 422 -0.84 5.03 -7.45
N ALA A 423 -1.23 6.05 -6.67
CA ALA A 423 -1.86 5.89 -5.38
C ALA A 423 -3.26 5.24 -5.42
N PHE A 424 -3.84 4.99 -6.60
CA PHE A 424 -5.11 4.26 -6.76
C PHE A 424 -4.91 2.74 -6.58
N TYR A 425 -3.69 2.26 -6.85
CA TYR A 425 -3.42 0.84 -6.98
C TYR A 425 -3.67 0.04 -5.68
N PRO A 426 -3.43 0.60 -4.47
CA PRO A 426 -3.90 -0.03 -3.23
C PRO A 426 -5.41 -0.27 -3.18
N ALA A 427 -6.25 0.67 -3.61
CA ALA A 427 -7.70 0.46 -3.71
C ALA A 427 -8.03 -0.73 -4.63
N LEU A 428 -7.36 -0.81 -5.78
CA LEU A 428 -7.52 -1.91 -6.72
C LEU A 428 -7.07 -3.26 -6.13
N MET A 429 -5.97 -3.28 -5.37
CA MET A 429 -5.49 -4.46 -4.66
C MET A 429 -6.48 -4.91 -3.57
N VAL A 430 -7.09 -3.98 -2.83
CA VAL A 430 -8.19 -4.30 -1.89
C VAL A 430 -9.35 -4.96 -2.61
N LEU A 431 -9.80 -4.38 -3.74
CA LEU A 431 -10.90 -4.94 -4.52
C LEU A 431 -10.57 -6.33 -5.11
N GLY A 432 -9.29 -6.56 -5.44
CA GLY A 432 -8.76 -7.84 -5.89
C GLY A 432 -8.46 -8.85 -4.78
N GLY A 433 -8.60 -8.47 -3.51
CA GLY A 433 -8.40 -9.33 -2.34
C GLY A 433 -6.97 -9.35 -1.75
N ASP A 434 -6.04 -8.55 -2.27
CA ASP A 434 -4.64 -8.46 -1.79
C ASP A 434 -4.46 -7.31 -0.79
N LEU A 435 -4.94 -7.53 0.43
CA LEU A 435 -4.97 -6.50 1.46
C LEU A 435 -3.58 -6.17 2.04
N GLU A 436 -2.67 -7.14 2.11
CA GLU A 436 -1.32 -6.93 2.64
C GLU A 436 -0.48 -6.03 1.73
N SER A 437 -0.47 -6.30 0.42
CA SER A 437 0.20 -5.43 -0.55
C SER A 437 -0.45 -4.04 -0.61
N ALA A 438 -1.78 -3.97 -0.45
CA ALA A 438 -2.49 -2.70 -0.36
C ALA A 438 -2.06 -1.85 0.84
N ILE A 439 -1.95 -2.44 2.04
CA ILE A 439 -1.49 -1.74 3.24
C ILE A 439 -0.07 -1.20 3.02
N ARG A 440 0.86 -2.03 2.52
CA ARG A 440 2.26 -1.62 2.27
C ARG A 440 2.37 -0.48 1.27
N GLY A 441 1.69 -0.60 0.12
CA GLY A 441 1.69 0.45 -0.90
C GLY A 441 1.08 1.76 -0.39
N HIS A 442 -0.01 1.69 0.39
CA HIS A 442 -0.64 2.86 0.99
C HIS A 442 0.27 3.58 1.99
N LEU A 443 1.03 2.84 2.81
CA LEU A 443 1.94 3.44 3.80
C LEU A 443 3.03 4.33 3.18
N VAL A 444 3.46 4.05 1.94
CA VAL A 444 4.39 4.93 1.21
C VAL A 444 3.73 6.29 0.93
N PHE A 445 2.53 6.28 0.33
CA PHE A 445 1.80 7.51 0.03
C PHE A 445 1.34 8.26 1.29
N TRP A 446 1.02 7.54 2.37
CA TRP A 446 0.75 8.14 3.67
C TRP A 446 1.94 8.95 4.16
N ASN A 447 3.15 8.39 4.12
CA ASN A 447 4.34 9.12 4.54
C ASN A 447 4.73 10.25 3.58
N LEU A 448 4.45 10.13 2.28
CA LEU A 448 4.56 11.27 1.35
C LEU A 448 3.59 12.40 1.72
N TRP A 449 2.35 12.07 2.06
CA TRP A 449 1.38 13.05 2.54
C TRP A 449 1.86 13.72 3.83
N ARG A 450 2.37 12.96 4.79
CA ARG A 450 2.94 13.51 6.04
C ARG A 450 4.08 14.50 5.75
N LYS A 451 4.99 14.13 4.84
CA LYS A 451 6.16 14.95 4.49
C LYS A 451 5.78 16.25 3.80
N TYR A 452 4.83 16.22 2.86
CA TYR A 452 4.54 17.37 2.00
C TYR A 452 3.16 18.01 2.22
N SER A 453 2.31 17.48 3.12
CA SER A 453 0.90 17.88 3.31
C SER A 453 0.08 17.88 2.00
N ALA A 454 0.45 16.98 1.08
CA ALA A 454 -0.13 16.68 -0.24
C ALA A 454 0.78 15.60 -0.89
N ILE A 455 0.39 15.02 -2.02
CA ILE A 455 1.28 14.09 -2.76
C ILE A 455 1.85 14.84 -3.97
N PRO A 456 3.18 14.97 -4.10
CA PRO A 456 3.78 15.53 -5.31
C PRO A 456 3.42 14.66 -6.53
N GLU A 457 3.17 15.29 -7.67
CA GLU A 457 2.75 14.63 -8.90
C GLU A 457 3.74 13.56 -9.37
N SER A 458 5.04 13.74 -9.09
CA SER A 458 6.01 12.66 -9.15
C SER A 458 7.04 12.77 -8.02
N TRP A 459 7.51 11.62 -7.55
CA TRP A 459 8.50 11.50 -6.48
C TRP A 459 9.51 10.42 -6.82
N ASP A 460 10.78 10.71 -6.60
CA ASP A 460 11.88 9.79 -6.84
C ASP A 460 12.22 9.04 -5.54
N PRO A 461 12.03 7.71 -5.47
CA PRO A 461 12.32 6.94 -4.28
C PRO A 461 13.81 6.80 -3.95
N GLU A 462 14.71 6.97 -4.92
CA GLU A 462 16.15 6.85 -4.71
C GLU A 462 16.72 8.15 -4.12
N SER A 463 16.36 9.30 -4.70
CA SER A 463 16.78 10.61 -4.16
C SER A 463 15.91 11.11 -2.99
N ARG A 464 14.70 10.57 -2.83
CA ARG A 464 13.67 10.99 -1.86
C ARG A 464 13.14 12.40 -2.07
N GLU A 465 13.33 12.95 -3.26
CA GLU A 465 12.91 14.29 -3.64
C GLU A 465 11.71 14.28 -4.60
N PRO A 466 10.85 15.31 -4.57
CA PRO A 466 9.83 15.50 -5.58
C PRO A 466 10.47 15.72 -6.96
N GLY A 467 9.99 14.98 -7.96
CA GLY A 467 10.30 15.29 -9.36
C GLY A 467 9.44 16.46 -9.83
N TRP A 468 8.12 16.29 -9.75
CA TRP A 468 7.11 17.30 -10.08
C TRP A 468 6.31 17.65 -8.83
N THR A 469 6.41 18.90 -8.41
CA THR A 469 5.90 19.36 -7.11
C THR A 469 4.41 19.72 -7.11
N GLY A 470 3.69 19.64 -8.24
CA GLY A 470 2.27 19.97 -8.28
C GLY A 470 1.40 18.97 -7.52
N TRP A 471 0.24 19.43 -7.05
CA TRP A 471 -0.86 18.57 -6.60
C TRP A 471 -2.21 19.21 -6.97
N PRO A 472 -2.87 18.74 -8.04
CA PRO A 472 -4.07 19.38 -8.57
C PRO A 472 -5.37 18.99 -7.84
N GLY A 473 -5.27 18.34 -6.67
CA GLY A 473 -6.45 17.82 -5.96
C GLY A 473 -6.72 16.33 -6.18
N ARG A 474 -5.68 15.56 -6.55
CA ARG A 474 -5.68 14.13 -6.89
C ARG A 474 -6.44 13.26 -5.87
N PRO A 475 -7.43 12.44 -6.30
CA PRO A 475 -8.26 11.63 -5.40
C PRO A 475 -7.67 10.28 -4.99
N GLU A 476 -6.67 9.78 -5.70
CA GLU A 476 -6.33 8.35 -5.75
C GLU A 476 -5.87 7.81 -4.38
N PHE A 477 -5.12 8.61 -3.60
CA PHE A 477 -4.74 8.24 -2.24
C PHE A 477 -5.92 8.22 -1.26
N ILE A 478 -6.87 9.14 -1.44
CA ILE A 478 -8.10 9.20 -0.63
C ILE A 478 -9.00 8.02 -0.97
N GLU A 479 -9.14 7.67 -2.25
CA GLU A 479 -9.85 6.46 -2.69
C GLU A 479 -9.26 5.22 -2.01
N SER A 480 -7.95 5.02 -2.09
CA SER A 480 -7.25 3.91 -1.42
C SER A 480 -7.47 3.88 0.09
N THR A 481 -7.44 5.05 0.74
CA THR A 481 -7.73 5.18 2.18
C THR A 481 -9.17 4.74 2.50
N TYR A 482 -10.14 5.14 1.67
CA TYR A 482 -11.54 4.70 1.79
C TYR A 482 -11.67 3.18 1.64
N TYR A 483 -11.17 2.57 0.56
CA TYR A 483 -11.29 1.13 0.36
C TYR A 483 -10.60 0.32 1.46
N LEU A 484 -9.42 0.75 1.91
CA LEU A 484 -8.71 0.11 3.03
C LEU A 484 -9.50 0.22 4.34
N PHE A 485 -10.10 1.36 4.64
CA PHE A 485 -10.97 1.51 5.80
C PHE A 485 -12.18 0.57 5.71
N ARG A 486 -12.84 0.51 4.55
CA ARG A 486 -14.01 -0.38 4.35
C ARG A 486 -13.65 -1.86 4.49
N ALA A 487 -12.45 -2.26 4.08
CA ALA A 487 -11.98 -3.65 4.17
C ALA A 487 -11.49 -4.04 5.56
N THR A 488 -10.84 -3.12 6.29
CA THR A 488 -10.18 -3.42 7.58
C THR A 488 -10.99 -3.02 8.80
N GLY A 489 -11.79 -1.95 8.68
CA GLY A 489 -12.39 -1.24 9.81
C GLY A 489 -11.37 -0.60 10.75
N ASP A 490 -10.11 -0.43 10.32
CA ASP A 490 -9.06 0.09 11.19
C ASP A 490 -9.16 1.62 11.33
N PRO A 491 -9.24 2.16 12.57
CA PRO A 491 -9.34 3.61 12.81
C PRO A 491 -8.14 4.42 12.31
N PHE A 492 -6.99 3.79 12.01
CA PHE A 492 -5.85 4.43 11.36
C PHE A 492 -6.28 5.22 10.11
N TYR A 493 -7.08 4.63 9.24
CA TYR A 493 -7.50 5.27 7.99
C TYR A 493 -8.42 6.46 8.21
N LEU A 494 -9.20 6.48 9.29
CA LEU A 494 -9.99 7.66 9.68
C LEU A 494 -9.07 8.81 10.10
N ARG A 495 -8.00 8.53 10.86
CA ARG A 495 -7.00 9.54 11.24
C ARG A 495 -6.27 10.11 10.02
N VAL A 496 -5.91 9.24 9.07
CA VAL A 496 -5.36 9.65 7.77
C VAL A 496 -6.34 10.60 7.07
N GLY A 497 -7.62 10.23 7.01
CA GLY A 497 -8.68 11.08 6.45
C GLY A 497 -8.77 12.46 7.10
N VAL A 498 -8.75 12.53 8.44
CA VAL A 498 -8.82 13.80 9.18
C VAL A 498 -7.63 14.69 8.82
N ARG A 499 -6.41 14.13 8.81
CA ARG A 499 -5.21 14.87 8.43
C ARG A 499 -5.27 15.39 7.00
N VAL A 500 -5.65 14.51 6.06
CA VAL A 500 -5.80 14.86 4.64
C VAL A 500 -6.78 16.01 4.46
N PHE A 501 -7.95 15.90 5.10
CA PHE A 501 -8.99 16.90 4.99
C PHE A 501 -8.54 18.26 5.55
N ASP A 502 -7.89 18.27 6.72
CA ASP A 502 -7.33 19.48 7.30
C ASP A 502 -6.29 20.15 6.41
N ASP A 503 -5.40 19.36 5.80
CA ASP A 503 -4.38 19.86 4.89
C ASP A 503 -5.01 20.45 3.62
N ILE A 504 -6.05 19.82 3.06
CA ILE A 504 -6.82 20.37 1.93
C ILE A 504 -7.44 21.70 2.33
N MET A 505 -8.19 21.75 3.43
CA MET A 505 -8.89 22.97 3.87
C MET A 505 -7.91 24.12 4.14
N ARG A 506 -6.77 23.83 4.74
CA ARG A 506 -5.71 24.80 5.06
C ARG A 506 -4.99 25.30 3.81
N ARG A 507 -4.69 24.41 2.85
CA ARG A 507 -3.77 24.72 1.76
C ARG A 507 -4.43 25.07 0.44
N THR A 508 -5.65 24.59 0.18
CA THR A 508 -6.31 24.77 -1.13
C THR A 508 -7.57 25.61 -1.06
N LYS A 509 -8.24 25.73 0.08
CA LYS A 509 -9.45 26.56 0.17
C LYS A 509 -9.14 28.02 -0.22
N ALA A 510 -9.93 28.56 -1.13
CA ALA A 510 -9.92 29.94 -1.56
C ALA A 510 -11.33 30.54 -1.48
N LYS A 511 -11.44 31.85 -1.73
CA LYS A 511 -12.71 32.58 -1.65
C LYS A 511 -13.76 32.01 -2.62
N CYS A 512 -13.33 31.63 -3.82
CA CYS A 512 -14.20 31.26 -4.93
C CYS A 512 -13.99 29.79 -5.35
N GLY A 513 -13.72 28.91 -4.39
CA GLY A 513 -13.55 27.47 -4.59
C GLY A 513 -12.28 26.93 -3.92
N PHE A 514 -11.64 25.97 -4.57
CA PHE A 514 -10.40 25.34 -4.13
C PHE A 514 -9.34 25.38 -5.22
N THR A 515 -8.12 25.74 -4.83
CA THR A 515 -6.96 25.86 -5.73
C THR A 515 -6.19 24.55 -5.82
N SER A 516 -5.76 24.19 -7.02
CA SER A 516 -4.62 23.28 -7.19
C SER A 516 -3.37 23.85 -6.51
N LEU A 517 -2.51 22.98 -5.98
CA LEU A 517 -1.17 23.36 -5.54
C LEU A 517 -0.24 23.28 -6.76
N GLN A 518 0.40 24.40 -7.09
CA GLN A 518 1.45 24.42 -8.10
C GLN A 518 2.73 23.76 -7.57
N ASP A 519 2.98 23.92 -6.27
CA ASP A 519 4.17 23.38 -5.61
C ASP A 519 3.85 23.02 -4.14
N VAL A 520 3.95 21.73 -3.81
CA VAL A 520 3.66 21.19 -2.48
C VAL A 520 4.73 21.52 -1.44
N VAL A 521 5.94 21.90 -1.86
CA VAL A 521 7.04 22.25 -0.95
C VAL A 521 6.88 23.70 -0.47
N THR A 522 6.68 24.62 -1.40
CA THR A 522 6.52 26.06 -1.13
C THR A 522 5.10 26.44 -0.74
N GLY A 523 4.11 25.63 -1.11
CA GLY A 523 2.68 25.96 -0.96
C GLY A 523 2.14 26.92 -2.00
N ALA A 524 2.87 27.15 -3.10
CA ALA A 524 2.38 27.97 -4.21
C ALA A 524 1.08 27.39 -4.79
N ARG A 525 0.11 28.26 -5.06
CA ARG A 525 -1.24 27.89 -5.53
C ARG A 525 -1.42 28.22 -7.00
N ALA A 526 -2.06 27.33 -7.74
CA ALA A 526 -2.51 27.56 -9.11
C ALA A 526 -3.99 27.97 -9.13
N ASP A 527 -4.37 28.83 -10.07
CA ASP A 527 -5.71 29.38 -10.19
C ASP A 527 -6.65 28.47 -11.01
N ARG A 528 -6.82 27.24 -10.55
CA ARG A 528 -7.71 26.23 -11.16
C ARG A 528 -8.34 25.36 -10.08
N GLN A 529 -9.62 25.05 -10.25
CA GLN A 529 -10.32 23.99 -9.52
C GLN A 529 -10.65 22.88 -10.51
N GLU A 530 -9.97 21.75 -10.40
CA GLU A 530 -10.25 20.57 -11.21
C GLU A 530 -11.61 19.96 -10.83
N THR A 531 -12.30 19.35 -11.80
CA THR A 531 -13.62 18.75 -11.59
C THR A 531 -13.59 17.60 -10.59
N PHE A 532 -12.57 16.72 -10.71
CA PHE A 532 -12.35 15.56 -9.85
C PHE A 532 -12.10 15.89 -8.38
N LEU A 533 -11.67 17.11 -8.03
CA LEU A 533 -11.58 17.49 -6.63
C LEU A 533 -12.96 17.43 -5.96
N LEU A 534 -13.99 17.88 -6.66
CA LEU A 534 -15.37 17.82 -6.18
C LEU A 534 -15.98 16.46 -6.44
N SER A 535 -15.88 15.95 -7.67
CA SER A 535 -16.56 14.70 -8.03
C SER A 535 -15.96 13.53 -7.27
N GLU A 536 -14.67 13.51 -6.95
CA GLU A 536 -13.97 12.38 -6.32
C GLU A 536 -13.38 12.68 -4.94
N THR A 537 -12.41 13.60 -4.82
CA THR A 537 -11.62 13.78 -3.59
C THR A 537 -12.50 14.06 -2.37
N LEU A 538 -13.40 15.03 -2.48
CA LEU A 538 -14.33 15.37 -1.40
C LEU A 538 -15.41 14.29 -1.20
N LYS A 539 -15.80 13.58 -2.25
CA LYS A 539 -16.73 12.44 -2.16
C LYS A 539 -16.12 11.28 -1.39
N TYR A 540 -14.88 10.86 -1.70
CA TYR A 540 -14.22 9.77 -0.97
C TYR A 540 -13.92 10.16 0.47
N LEU A 541 -13.59 11.42 0.77
CA LEU A 541 -13.51 11.91 2.15
C LEU A 541 -14.86 11.83 2.87
N TYR A 542 -15.95 12.24 2.22
CA TYR A 542 -17.30 12.09 2.77
C TYR A 542 -17.63 10.62 3.07
N LEU A 543 -17.39 9.73 2.10
CA LEU A 543 -17.65 8.29 2.24
C LEU A 543 -16.76 7.61 3.30
N LEU A 544 -15.53 8.11 3.51
CA LEU A 544 -14.62 7.61 4.53
C LEU A 544 -15.15 7.85 5.94
N PHE A 545 -15.75 9.01 6.19
CA PHE A 545 -16.33 9.35 7.50
C PHE A 545 -17.78 8.89 7.68
N ASP A 546 -18.43 8.40 6.63
CA ASP A 546 -19.76 7.81 6.74
C ASP A 546 -19.69 6.43 7.41
N ALA A 547 -20.38 6.30 8.55
CA ALA A 547 -20.43 5.07 9.33
C ALA A 547 -21.21 3.94 8.62
N ALA A 548 -22.07 4.28 7.65
CA ALA A 548 -22.83 3.33 6.85
C ALA A 548 -22.21 3.14 5.46
N PRO A 549 -22.46 2.02 4.75
CA PRO A 549 -22.31 2.01 3.29
C PRO A 549 -23.21 3.10 2.70
N PRO A 550 -22.85 3.75 1.58
CA PRO A 550 -23.66 4.82 1.00
C PRO A 550 -25.10 4.35 0.80
N SER A 551 -25.99 4.86 1.65
CA SER A 551 -27.36 4.34 1.85
C SER A 551 -28.21 4.42 0.57
N LYS A 552 -27.79 5.27 -0.37
CA LYS A 552 -28.49 5.55 -1.62
C LYS A 552 -27.95 4.76 -2.83
N GLN A 553 -26.91 3.93 -2.66
CA GLN A 553 -26.35 3.09 -3.73
C GLN A 553 -26.85 1.64 -3.67
N PRO A 554 -27.16 0.99 -4.81
CA PRO A 554 -27.51 -0.42 -4.83
C PRO A 554 -26.34 -1.33 -4.40
N LEU A 555 -26.67 -2.46 -3.79
CA LEU A 555 -25.71 -3.55 -3.57
C LEU A 555 -25.10 -4.01 -4.90
N GLY A 556 -23.78 -4.20 -4.92
CA GLY A 556 -23.04 -4.57 -6.14
C GLY A 556 -22.67 -3.38 -7.05
N SER A 557 -22.84 -2.15 -6.57
CA SER A 557 -22.30 -0.97 -7.26
C SER A 557 -20.78 -0.95 -7.17
N VAL A 558 -20.16 -0.43 -8.23
CA VAL A 558 -18.73 -0.19 -8.32
C VAL A 558 -18.53 1.27 -8.75
N PHE A 559 -17.54 1.95 -8.20
CA PHE A 559 -17.17 3.28 -8.66
C PHE A 559 -16.34 3.18 -9.95
N THR A 560 -16.61 4.02 -10.95
CA THR A 560 -15.71 4.18 -12.11
C THR A 560 -14.36 4.77 -11.68
N THR A 561 -13.43 4.95 -12.62
CA THR A 561 -12.12 5.60 -12.34
C THR A 561 -12.25 7.10 -12.07
N GLU A 562 -13.41 7.71 -12.39
CA GLU A 562 -13.79 9.08 -12.00
C GLU A 562 -14.75 9.07 -10.78
N GLY A 563 -14.76 7.96 -10.04
CA GLY A 563 -15.57 7.75 -8.86
C GLY A 563 -17.08 7.74 -9.07
N HIS A 564 -17.63 7.70 -10.29
CA HIS A 564 -19.08 7.68 -10.45
C HIS A 564 -19.64 6.31 -10.06
N PRO A 565 -20.64 6.22 -9.16
CA PRO A 565 -21.20 4.94 -8.78
C PRO A 565 -22.04 4.37 -9.93
N VAL A 566 -21.69 3.17 -10.38
CA VAL A 566 -22.42 2.47 -11.43
C VAL A 566 -22.75 1.04 -11.02
N HIS A 567 -23.85 0.50 -11.55
CA HIS A 567 -24.25 -0.88 -11.33
C HIS A 567 -24.92 -1.45 -12.58
N LEU A 568 -24.98 -2.78 -12.70
CA LEU A 568 -25.80 -3.43 -13.72
C LEU A 568 -27.10 -3.94 -13.08
N PRO A 569 -28.28 -3.42 -13.46
CA PRO A 569 -29.56 -3.96 -13.00
C PRO A 569 -29.69 -5.44 -13.33
N ARG A 570 -30.20 -6.24 -12.39
CA ARG A 570 -30.32 -7.72 -12.50
C ARG A 570 -31.07 -8.16 -13.75
N GLU A 571 -32.03 -7.36 -14.21
CA GLU A 571 -32.84 -7.61 -15.40
C GLU A 571 -32.04 -7.51 -16.70
N LEU A 572 -30.95 -6.73 -16.68
CA LEU A 572 -30.07 -6.46 -17.83
C LEU A 572 -28.85 -7.39 -17.88
N HIS A 573 -28.66 -8.23 -16.87
CA HIS A 573 -27.68 -9.32 -16.94
C HIS A 573 -28.10 -10.31 -18.03
N ASN A 574 -27.14 -10.72 -18.86
CA ASN A 574 -27.36 -11.81 -19.80
C ASN A 574 -27.64 -13.10 -19.01
N ARG A 575 -28.91 -13.55 -18.97
CA ARG A 575 -29.32 -14.81 -18.32
C ARG A 575 -28.67 -16.07 -18.93
N THR A 576 -27.92 -15.93 -20.02
CA THR A 576 -27.36 -17.03 -20.82
C THR A 576 -25.94 -17.47 -20.45
N ALA A 577 -25.28 -16.88 -19.45
CA ALA A 577 -23.95 -17.33 -19.00
C ALA A 577 -23.98 -18.30 -17.81
N ALA A 578 -25.14 -18.63 -17.26
CA ALA A 578 -25.25 -19.53 -16.11
C ALA A 578 -25.07 -21.03 -16.47
N ALA A 579 -25.23 -21.42 -17.74
CA ALA A 579 -25.03 -22.80 -18.21
C ALA A 579 -23.57 -23.03 -18.63
N GLY A 580 -22.66 -22.90 -17.67
CA GLY A 580 -21.22 -23.08 -17.86
C GLY A 580 -20.38 -22.91 -16.59
N ARG A 581 -20.99 -22.49 -15.48
CA ARG A 581 -20.36 -22.40 -14.15
C ARG A 581 -20.21 -23.77 -13.45
N SER A 582 -20.22 -24.86 -14.20
CA SER A 582 -19.85 -26.19 -13.69
C SER A 582 -18.73 -26.77 -14.55
N GLN A 583 -17.59 -27.04 -13.92
CA GLN A 583 -16.43 -27.70 -14.52
C GLN A 583 -15.65 -26.85 -15.53
N ARG A 584 -14.94 -25.81 -15.09
CA ARG A 584 -13.62 -25.40 -15.62
C ARG A 584 -13.17 -24.07 -15.00
N HIS A 585 -11.98 -24.13 -14.39
CA HIS A 585 -10.91 -23.13 -14.46
C HIS A 585 -10.71 -22.08 -13.33
N ARG A 586 -9.45 -22.13 -12.82
CA ARG A 586 -8.47 -21.05 -12.59
C ARG A 586 -8.84 -19.96 -11.56
N GLY A 587 -8.34 -20.14 -10.34
CA GLY A 587 -7.91 -19.03 -9.47
C GLY A 587 -8.96 -18.44 -8.53
N GLU A 588 -9.97 -19.21 -8.10
CA GLU A 588 -11.07 -18.68 -7.28
C GLU A 588 -10.81 -18.53 -5.77
N ASP A 589 -9.57 -18.59 -5.27
CA ASP A 589 -9.29 -18.24 -3.88
C ASP A 589 -8.06 -17.32 -3.78
N LEU A 590 -8.28 -16.03 -4.05
CA LEU A 590 -7.38 -14.93 -3.68
C LEU A 590 -7.83 -14.22 -2.41
N TRP A 591 -8.61 -14.90 -1.58
CA TRP A 591 -9.01 -14.37 -0.29
C TRP A 591 -7.79 -14.46 0.62
N CYS A 592 -7.06 -13.35 0.77
CA CYS A 592 -6.20 -13.19 1.93
C CYS A 592 -7.06 -13.41 3.19
N PRO A 593 -6.50 -14.02 4.25
CA PRO A 593 -7.21 -14.10 5.51
C PRO A 593 -7.67 -12.69 5.89
N PRO A 594 -8.90 -12.53 6.43
CA PRO A 594 -9.39 -11.22 6.83
C PRO A 594 -8.36 -10.56 7.76
N TYR A 595 -8.04 -9.30 7.49
CA TYR A 595 -7.07 -8.55 8.28
C TYR A 595 -7.34 -8.71 9.77
N ARG A 596 -6.29 -9.05 10.51
CA ARG A 596 -6.32 -9.11 11.97
C ARG A 596 -5.40 -8.02 12.48
N ALA A 597 -6.02 -7.02 13.10
CA ALA A 597 -5.26 -5.96 13.77
C ALA A 597 -4.25 -6.58 14.75
N PRO A 598 -2.95 -6.18 14.67
CA PRO A 598 -1.98 -6.48 15.70
C PRO A 598 -2.56 -6.18 17.07
N SER A 599 -2.36 -7.07 18.03
CA SER A 599 -2.89 -6.89 19.36
C SER A 599 -1.87 -7.23 20.43
N TYR A 600 -1.72 -6.36 21.41
CA TYR A 600 -0.91 -6.59 22.60
C TYR A 600 -1.82 -6.76 23.81
N MET A 601 -1.72 -7.90 24.51
CA MET A 601 -2.56 -8.23 25.67
C MET A 601 -4.08 -8.09 25.41
N GLY A 602 -4.52 -8.32 24.17
CA GLY A 602 -5.93 -8.19 23.76
C GLY A 602 -6.39 -6.76 23.43
N VAL A 603 -5.49 -5.77 23.45
CA VAL A 603 -5.70 -4.42 22.92
C VAL A 603 -5.33 -4.42 21.44
N LYS A 604 -6.27 -4.05 20.56
CA LYS A 604 -5.96 -3.86 19.13
C LYS A 604 -5.14 -2.59 18.99
N LEU A 605 -3.94 -2.73 18.43
CA LEU A 605 -3.03 -1.63 18.17
C LEU A 605 -3.18 -1.09 16.73
N GLY A 606 -3.62 -1.95 15.80
CA GLY A 606 -3.97 -1.55 14.42
C GLY A 606 -2.77 -1.46 13.47
N ILE A 607 -2.94 -0.73 12.36
CA ILE A 607 -1.92 -0.62 11.29
C ILE A 607 -0.59 -0.05 11.78
N GLU A 608 -0.60 0.89 12.72
CA GLU A 608 0.61 1.57 13.25
C GLU A 608 1.50 0.64 14.07
N ALA A 609 0.96 -0.45 14.61
CA ALA A 609 1.74 -1.47 15.31
C ALA A 609 2.12 -2.63 14.41
N ARG A 610 1.96 -2.49 13.09
CA ARG A 610 2.62 -3.38 12.17
C ARG A 610 4.09 -3.07 12.23
N ASP A 611 4.86 -4.12 12.39
CA ASP A 611 6.31 -4.05 12.42
C ASP A 611 6.88 -3.39 11.12
N ASP A 612 6.16 -3.45 9.99
CA ASP A 612 6.58 -2.89 8.70
C ASP A 612 6.16 -1.42 8.48
N TYR A 613 5.51 -0.80 9.47
CA TYR A 613 5.10 0.61 9.47
C TYR A 613 6.31 1.57 9.44
N ASP A 614 7.26 1.35 10.35
CA ASP A 614 8.46 2.20 10.46
C ASP A 614 9.38 2.06 9.25
N TYR A 615 9.39 0.89 8.62
CA TYR A 615 10.10 0.69 7.36
C TYR A 615 9.53 1.60 6.27
N ALA A 616 8.21 1.62 6.07
CA ALA A 616 7.58 2.50 5.08
C ALA A 616 7.87 3.98 5.33
N ARG A 617 7.92 4.41 6.60
CA ARG A 617 8.32 5.76 6.99
C ARG A 617 9.76 6.06 6.55
N SER A 618 10.69 5.15 6.84
CA SER A 618 12.11 5.31 6.52
C SER A 618 12.39 5.40 5.01
N LEU A 619 11.55 4.79 4.16
CA LEU A 619 11.66 4.92 2.70
C LEU A 619 11.49 6.37 2.23
N VAL A 620 10.62 7.15 2.90
CA VAL A 620 10.28 8.53 2.51
C VAL A 620 11.15 9.58 3.22
N PHE A 621 11.39 9.38 4.52
CA PHE A 621 12.12 10.35 5.34
C PHE A 621 13.63 10.10 5.33
N GLY A 622 14.07 8.84 5.25
CA GLY A 622 15.46 8.43 5.42
C GLY A 622 15.65 7.48 6.61
N PHE A 623 16.81 6.82 6.65
CA PHE A 623 17.16 5.83 7.67
C PHE A 623 18.02 6.39 8.80
N ASP A 624 18.38 7.68 8.76
CA ASP A 624 19.23 8.31 9.77
C ASP A 624 18.42 8.90 10.94
N ALA A 625 19.11 9.18 12.05
CA ALA A 625 18.49 9.76 13.25
C ALA A 625 17.92 11.18 12.98
N ALA A 626 18.57 11.97 12.11
CA ALA A 626 18.08 13.29 11.72
C ALA A 626 16.74 13.22 10.95
N SER A 627 16.48 12.12 10.24
CA SER A 627 15.22 11.84 9.55
C SER A 627 14.11 11.36 10.50
N ALA A 628 14.48 10.80 11.66
CA ALA A 628 13.54 10.57 12.76
C ALA A 628 13.20 11.90 13.45
N ASP A 629 14.17 12.79 13.65
CA ASP A 629 13.93 14.13 14.22
C ASP A 629 13.17 15.07 13.26
N ALA A 630 13.24 14.86 11.95
CA ALA A 630 12.46 15.60 10.95
C ALA A 630 10.95 15.32 11.05
N GLU A 631 10.58 14.18 11.65
CA GLU A 631 9.22 13.83 12.06
C GLU A 631 8.72 14.75 13.19
N ASP A 632 9.62 15.27 14.04
CA ASP A 632 9.30 16.10 15.19
C ASP A 632 9.11 17.61 14.87
N SER A 633 9.04 17.98 13.59
CA SER A 633 8.74 19.37 13.25
C SER A 633 7.34 19.75 13.77
N PRO A 634 7.11 20.99 14.23
CA PRO A 634 5.80 21.45 14.72
C PRO A 634 4.63 21.25 13.72
N LEU A 635 4.93 21.04 12.44
CA LEU A 635 3.97 20.76 11.36
C LEU A 635 3.57 19.28 11.26
N ALA A 636 4.42 18.38 11.74
CA ALA A 636 4.20 16.93 11.79
C ALA A 636 3.64 16.49 13.16
N ASN A 637 4.00 17.18 14.25
CA ASN A 637 3.65 16.84 15.64
C ASN A 637 2.32 17.38 16.18
N SER A 638 1.32 17.68 15.35
CA SER A 638 0.02 18.10 15.91
C SER A 638 -0.79 16.96 16.51
N LEU A 639 -0.41 15.69 16.28
CA LEU A 639 -0.96 14.49 16.90
C LEU A 639 0.13 13.40 16.89
N TRP A 640 0.31 12.69 18.02
CA TRP A 640 1.11 11.45 18.24
C TRP A 640 2.51 11.59 18.87
N ASP A 641 2.54 11.38 20.19
CA ASP A 641 3.54 10.56 20.89
C ASP A 641 2.96 9.14 20.98
N LEU A 642 3.75 8.08 20.69
CA LEU A 642 3.79 6.78 21.37
C LEU A 642 4.58 5.72 20.56
N GLY A 643 5.77 5.37 21.06
CA GLY A 643 6.28 3.99 21.07
C GLY A 643 7.20 3.55 19.92
N THR A 644 8.41 3.12 20.27
CA THR A 644 9.36 2.41 19.40
C THR A 644 8.96 0.94 19.22
N CYS A 645 8.90 0.47 17.97
CA CYS A 645 8.60 -0.91 17.59
C CYS A 645 9.84 -1.66 17.06
N ALA A 646 9.77 -3.00 17.10
CA ALA A 646 10.81 -3.92 16.65
C ALA A 646 10.61 -4.32 15.17
N GLU A 647 11.72 -4.56 14.45
CA GLU A 647 11.76 -4.99 13.04
C GLU A 647 11.05 -6.36 12.79
N PRO A 648 10.23 -6.50 11.74
CA PRO A 648 9.72 -7.78 11.27
C PRO A 648 10.53 -8.38 10.13
N VAL A 649 10.42 -9.70 10.04
CA VAL A 649 10.82 -10.50 8.90
C VAL A 649 9.72 -10.50 7.84
N GLN A 650 10.11 -10.23 6.59
CA GLN A 650 9.25 -10.35 5.41
C GLN A 650 8.87 -11.83 5.15
N PRO A 651 7.59 -12.18 4.96
CA PRO A 651 7.23 -13.49 4.45
C PRO A 651 7.59 -13.59 2.95
N GLN A 652 8.44 -14.56 2.59
CA GLN A 652 8.63 -14.95 1.20
C GLN A 652 7.57 -15.99 0.82
N PHE A 653 6.65 -15.58 -0.05
CA PHE A 653 5.52 -16.39 -0.48
C PHE A 653 5.86 -17.44 -1.56
N LEU A 654 7.16 -17.71 -1.85
CA LEU A 654 7.61 -18.55 -2.96
C LEU A 654 8.98 -19.20 -2.66
N VAL A 655 9.10 -20.53 -2.84
CA VAL A 655 10.31 -21.36 -2.65
C VAL A 655 10.65 -22.06 -3.97
N GLU A 656 11.90 -22.08 -4.44
CA GLU A 656 12.29 -22.78 -5.69
C GLU A 656 13.10 -24.07 -5.41
N THR A 657 12.87 -25.13 -6.20
CA THR A 657 13.59 -26.43 -6.10
C THR A 657 13.84 -27.05 -7.48
N ILE A 658 14.71 -28.06 -7.61
CA ILE A 658 14.95 -28.80 -8.87
C ILE A 658 14.50 -30.26 -8.73
N ILE A 659 13.75 -30.78 -9.69
CA ILE A 659 13.37 -32.20 -9.75
C ILE A 659 14.31 -32.96 -10.71
N SER A 660 15.03 -33.97 -10.22
CA SER A 660 16.01 -34.76 -10.99
C SER A 660 16.07 -36.23 -10.52
N ASN A 661 16.55 -37.13 -11.37
CA ASN A 661 16.75 -38.56 -11.06
C ASN A 661 18.23 -38.94 -10.79
N ASP A 662 19.13 -37.95 -10.78
CA ASP A 662 20.54 -38.15 -10.43
C ASP A 662 20.82 -37.88 -8.94
N LYS A 663 21.92 -38.44 -8.43
CA LYS A 663 22.41 -38.10 -7.08
C LYS A 663 22.82 -36.62 -7.05
N HIS A 664 22.53 -35.97 -5.93
CA HIS A 664 22.47 -34.51 -5.68
C HIS A 664 23.59 -33.62 -6.25
N ASP A 665 24.74 -34.15 -6.67
CA ASP A 665 25.97 -33.37 -6.81
C ASP A 665 26.36 -33.01 -8.27
N ASN A 666 25.58 -33.42 -9.29
CA ASN A 666 25.98 -33.26 -10.71
C ASN A 666 24.84 -32.87 -11.67
N VAL A 667 23.85 -32.09 -11.23
CA VAL A 667 22.79 -31.62 -12.13
C VAL A 667 23.20 -30.28 -12.73
N SER A 668 23.71 -30.29 -13.97
CA SER A 668 23.86 -29.06 -14.74
C SER A 668 22.50 -28.52 -15.14
N GLU A 669 22.30 -27.21 -14.96
CA GLU A 669 21.13 -26.51 -15.47
C GLU A 669 21.07 -26.70 -16.99
N VAL A 670 19.91 -27.12 -17.53
CA VAL A 670 19.34 -26.81 -18.87
C VAL A 670 18.53 -27.98 -19.45
N ALA A 671 17.23 -27.75 -19.70
CA ALA A 671 16.54 -27.99 -20.98
C ALA A 671 15.07 -27.50 -20.96
N HIS A 672 14.66 -26.73 -21.97
CA HIS A 672 13.25 -26.50 -22.34
C HIS A 672 12.91 -27.35 -23.56
N GLY A 673 11.80 -28.08 -23.50
CA GLY A 673 11.28 -28.85 -24.64
C GLY A 673 10.00 -29.62 -24.29
N LYS A 674 9.11 -29.81 -25.28
CA LYS A 674 7.85 -30.56 -25.12
C LYS A 674 8.04 -32.04 -24.73
N GLU A 675 9.28 -32.53 -24.82
CA GLU A 675 9.65 -33.91 -24.44
C GLU A 675 9.89 -34.07 -22.93
N LEU A 676 10.24 -32.98 -22.23
CA LEU A 676 10.54 -32.96 -20.79
C LEU A 676 9.34 -32.49 -19.97
N VAL A 677 8.67 -31.43 -20.44
CA VAL A 677 7.48 -30.86 -19.80
C VAL A 677 6.40 -30.64 -20.85
N TRP A 678 5.22 -31.23 -20.64
CA TRP A 678 4.05 -30.97 -21.46
C TRP A 678 2.77 -30.98 -20.63
N GLN A 679 1.71 -30.43 -21.21
CA GLN A 679 0.39 -30.42 -20.58
C GLN A 679 -0.45 -31.58 -21.12
N ALA A 680 -1.03 -32.37 -20.22
CA ALA A 680 -1.96 -33.43 -20.55
C ALA A 680 -3.31 -32.86 -21.05
N THR A 681 -4.12 -33.68 -21.70
CA THR A 681 -5.43 -33.28 -22.25
C THR A 681 -6.43 -32.82 -21.19
N ASN A 682 -6.24 -33.24 -19.93
CA ASN A 682 -7.01 -32.81 -18.76
C ASN A 682 -6.49 -31.50 -18.13
N GLY A 683 -5.38 -30.94 -18.61
CA GLY A 683 -4.77 -29.71 -18.12
C GLY A 683 -3.70 -29.88 -17.04
N ASP A 684 -3.45 -31.09 -16.55
CA ASP A 684 -2.35 -31.38 -15.61
C ASP A 684 -0.99 -31.25 -16.31
N TRP A 685 0.05 -30.98 -15.54
CA TRP A 685 1.42 -30.90 -16.05
C TRP A 685 2.11 -32.24 -15.89
N ILE A 686 2.84 -32.68 -16.92
CA ILE A 686 3.65 -33.88 -16.87
C ILE A 686 5.11 -33.48 -16.99
N ILE A 687 5.92 -33.96 -16.04
CA ILE A 687 7.38 -33.89 -16.04
C ILE A 687 7.90 -35.31 -16.30
N ASN A 688 8.76 -35.47 -17.29
CA ASN A 688 9.31 -36.77 -17.68
C ASN A 688 10.80 -36.67 -18.06
N ASN A 689 11.48 -37.81 -18.03
CA ASN A 689 12.85 -37.98 -18.51
C ASN A 689 13.85 -37.01 -17.84
N THR A 690 13.77 -36.91 -16.51
CA THR A 690 14.59 -35.99 -15.69
C THR A 690 16.03 -36.47 -15.44
N PHE A 691 16.42 -37.61 -16.00
CA PHE A 691 17.77 -38.19 -15.86
C PHE A 691 18.82 -37.31 -16.57
N GLY A 692 19.81 -36.79 -15.84
CA GLY A 692 20.86 -35.91 -16.34
C GLY A 692 20.47 -34.47 -16.73
N LYS A 693 19.20 -34.03 -16.57
CA LYS A 693 18.69 -32.73 -17.09
C LYS A 693 17.62 -32.05 -16.21
N GLY A 694 17.73 -32.10 -14.88
CA GLY A 694 16.67 -31.74 -13.93
C GLY A 694 15.84 -30.46 -14.24
N THR A 695 14.57 -30.45 -13.79
CA THR A 695 13.61 -29.35 -14.04
C THR A 695 13.36 -28.50 -12.80
N ARG A 696 13.51 -27.18 -12.91
CA ARG A 696 13.19 -26.24 -11.80
C ARG A 696 11.69 -26.16 -11.56
N VAL A 697 11.28 -26.04 -10.30
CA VAL A 697 9.89 -25.96 -9.86
C VAL A 697 9.78 -24.93 -8.74
N GLY A 698 8.90 -23.93 -8.87
CA GLY A 698 8.57 -22.99 -7.80
C GLY A 698 7.37 -23.47 -7.00
N LEU A 699 7.42 -23.34 -5.68
CA LEU A 699 6.45 -23.81 -4.69
C LEU A 699 5.91 -22.61 -3.90
N ARG A 700 4.59 -22.54 -3.70
CA ARG A 700 3.89 -21.49 -2.97
C ARG A 700 3.17 -22.07 -1.75
N TRP A 701 3.24 -21.37 -0.61
CA TRP A 701 2.54 -21.78 0.61
C TRP A 701 1.01 -21.71 0.45
N ARG A 702 0.31 -22.73 0.95
CA ARG A 702 -1.17 -22.79 0.91
C ARG A 702 -1.78 -22.05 2.08
N THR A 703 -2.87 -21.32 1.81
CA THR A 703 -3.61 -20.52 2.79
C THR A 703 -4.34 -21.36 3.85
N ASP A 704 -4.55 -22.66 3.60
CA ASP A 704 -5.15 -23.61 4.55
C ASP A 704 -4.15 -24.21 5.55
N GLN A 705 -2.88 -23.82 5.49
CA GLN A 705 -1.77 -24.34 6.30
C GLN A 705 -1.52 -25.86 6.14
N ARG A 706 -2.01 -26.47 5.05
CA ARG A 706 -1.85 -27.92 4.80
C ARG A 706 -0.65 -28.27 3.90
N GLY A 707 0.17 -27.28 3.53
CA GLY A 707 1.46 -27.46 2.86
C GLY A 707 1.68 -26.56 1.66
N TYR A 708 2.35 -27.06 0.62
CA TYR A 708 2.80 -26.26 -0.53
C TYR A 708 2.11 -26.69 -1.83
N ASP A 709 1.93 -25.76 -2.75
CA ASP A 709 1.55 -26.04 -4.14
C ASP A 709 2.70 -25.69 -5.08
N VAL A 710 2.96 -26.53 -6.08
CA VAL A 710 3.74 -26.15 -7.25
C VAL A 710 3.04 -24.99 -7.97
N ALA A 711 3.75 -23.88 -8.13
CA ALA A 711 3.33 -22.63 -8.75
C ALA A 711 3.98 -22.40 -10.13
N THR A 712 5.20 -22.88 -10.35
CA THR A 712 5.93 -22.74 -11.63
C THR A 712 6.73 -24.00 -11.97
N ILE A 713 6.95 -24.28 -13.25
CA ILE A 713 7.83 -25.33 -13.80
C ILE A 713 8.75 -24.69 -14.85
N ALA A 714 10.04 -25.00 -14.77
CA ALA A 714 11.13 -24.43 -15.56
C ALA A 714 11.12 -22.89 -15.62
N ASN A 715 10.59 -22.23 -14.59
CA ASN A 715 10.37 -20.77 -14.52
C ASN A 715 9.64 -20.16 -15.74
N THR A 716 8.95 -21.00 -16.53
CA THR A 716 8.29 -20.61 -17.79
C THR A 716 6.82 -21.04 -17.80
N TYR A 717 6.51 -22.18 -17.18
CA TYR A 717 5.18 -22.76 -17.18
C TYR A 717 4.52 -22.59 -15.82
N ARG A 718 3.43 -21.83 -15.75
CA ARG A 718 2.69 -21.61 -14.50
C ARG A 718 1.79 -22.80 -14.18
N VAL A 719 1.90 -23.33 -12.96
CA VAL A 719 1.04 -24.39 -12.43
C VAL A 719 -0.06 -23.75 -11.60
N ARG A 720 -1.32 -24.01 -11.98
CA ARG A 720 -2.50 -23.37 -11.40
C ARG A 720 -3.03 -24.22 -10.25
N SER A 721 -3.67 -23.57 -9.27
CA SER A 721 -4.34 -24.26 -8.16
C SER A 721 -5.32 -25.32 -8.68
N GLY A 722 -5.24 -26.53 -8.12
CA GLY A 722 -6.01 -27.71 -8.55
C GLY A 722 -5.43 -28.49 -9.74
N GLN A 723 -4.47 -27.95 -10.50
CA GLN A 723 -3.71 -28.74 -11.47
C GLN A 723 -2.71 -29.60 -10.72
N ARG A 724 -2.62 -30.87 -11.11
CA ARG A 724 -1.58 -31.75 -10.60
C ARG A 724 -0.36 -31.70 -11.49
N VAL A 725 0.81 -31.83 -10.88
CA VAL A 725 2.08 -32.05 -11.55
C VAL A 725 2.41 -33.53 -11.40
N HIS A 726 2.42 -34.26 -12.50
CA HIS A 726 2.77 -35.68 -12.52
C HIS A 726 4.22 -35.82 -12.93
N VAL A 727 5.04 -36.39 -12.05
CA VAL A 727 6.41 -36.78 -12.37
C VAL A 727 6.39 -38.26 -12.73
N LEU A 728 6.63 -38.59 -14.00
CA LEU A 728 6.58 -39.98 -14.49
C LEU A 728 7.83 -40.79 -14.14
N ASP A 729 8.86 -40.12 -13.61
CA ASP A 729 10.08 -40.77 -13.19
C ASP A 729 9.96 -41.23 -11.73
N SER A 730 9.71 -42.53 -11.56
CA SER A 730 9.49 -43.18 -10.25
C SER A 730 10.62 -42.97 -9.22
N LYS A 731 11.81 -42.57 -9.67
CA LYS A 731 12.98 -42.35 -8.81
C LYS A 731 13.39 -40.87 -8.72
N ALA A 732 12.67 -39.97 -9.39
CA ALA A 732 12.93 -38.54 -9.31
C ALA A 732 12.80 -38.03 -7.87
N ARG A 733 13.75 -37.18 -7.49
CA ARG A 733 13.83 -36.52 -6.20
C ARG A 733 13.85 -35.02 -6.44
N ALA A 734 13.24 -34.26 -5.53
CA ALA A 734 13.52 -32.84 -5.46
C ALA A 734 14.86 -32.66 -4.75
N ALA A 735 15.77 -31.95 -5.39
CA ALA A 735 17.03 -31.54 -4.82
C ALA A 735 17.02 -30.01 -4.72
N GLU A 736 17.51 -29.48 -3.59
CA GLU A 736 17.94 -28.10 -3.58
C GLU A 736 19.04 -27.91 -4.63
N PRO A 737 19.05 -26.80 -5.38
CA PRO A 737 20.19 -26.46 -6.22
C PRO A 737 21.44 -26.53 -5.36
N GLY A 738 22.42 -27.36 -5.74
CA GLY A 738 23.58 -27.65 -4.90
C GLY A 738 24.28 -26.37 -4.42
N THR A 739 24.13 -26.05 -3.15
CA THR A 739 25.00 -25.12 -2.43
C THR A 739 26.07 -25.95 -1.77
N GLU A 740 27.17 -26.19 -2.48
CA GLU A 740 28.40 -26.62 -1.83
C GLU A 740 28.80 -25.58 -0.77
N GLY A 741 29.12 -26.08 0.43
CA GLY A 741 29.70 -25.30 1.52
C GLY A 741 28.65 -24.78 2.50
N GLY A 742 28.53 -25.47 3.65
CA GLY A 742 27.80 -24.94 4.80
C GLY A 742 28.42 -23.62 5.27
N VAL A 743 27.84 -22.51 4.84
CA VAL A 743 28.06 -21.19 5.42
C VAL A 743 27.15 -21.14 6.64
N HIS A 744 27.73 -21.10 7.84
CA HIS A 744 26.97 -20.74 9.04
C HIS A 744 26.48 -19.32 8.85
N ASP A 745 25.18 -19.08 8.64
CA ASP A 745 24.68 -17.72 8.56
C ASP A 745 24.98 -16.97 9.88
N PRO A 746 25.36 -15.68 9.81
CA PRO A 746 25.84 -14.92 10.94
C PRO A 746 24.71 -14.63 11.94
N ALA A 747 24.75 -15.26 13.12
CA ALA A 747 23.77 -15.01 14.17
C ALA A 747 23.92 -13.61 14.78
N ARG A 748 22.82 -12.90 15.02
CA ARG A 748 22.84 -11.63 15.78
C ARG A 748 22.96 -11.95 17.27
N VAL A 749 24.03 -11.45 17.89
CA VAL A 749 24.32 -11.58 19.32
C VAL A 749 24.41 -10.19 19.94
N THR A 750 23.93 -10.04 21.16
CA THR A 750 24.11 -8.78 21.91
C THR A 750 25.33 -8.93 22.82
N ALA A 751 26.33 -8.09 22.58
CA ALA A 751 27.50 -7.99 23.45
C ALA A 751 27.31 -6.84 24.44
N ALA A 752 27.45 -7.12 25.72
CA ALA A 752 27.55 -6.12 26.76
C ALA A 752 29.00 -5.70 26.96
N ILE A 753 29.24 -4.42 26.75
CA ILE A 753 30.52 -3.76 26.94
C ILE A 753 30.45 -3.01 28.25
N THR A 754 31.13 -3.52 29.27
CA THR A 754 31.14 -2.90 30.60
C THR A 754 32.46 -2.19 30.81
N PRO A 755 32.46 -0.88 31.12
CA PRO A 755 33.65 -0.21 31.62
C PRO A 755 34.10 -0.85 32.94
N LEU A 756 35.40 -1.11 33.12
CA LEU A 756 35.94 -1.72 34.34
C LEU A 756 35.91 -0.77 35.57
N ALA A 757 35.19 0.35 35.50
CA ALA A 757 34.96 1.29 36.60
C ALA A 757 33.73 0.88 37.42
N PRO A 758 33.81 0.84 38.77
CA PRO A 758 32.72 0.36 39.61
C PRO A 758 31.43 1.20 39.48
N GLY A 759 30.30 0.54 39.21
CA GLY A 759 28.96 1.16 39.10
C GLY A 759 28.53 1.57 37.69
N SER A 760 29.28 1.21 36.65
CA SER A 760 28.94 1.56 35.26
C SER A 760 27.91 0.59 34.68
N GLU A 761 26.84 1.11 34.08
CA GLU A 761 25.87 0.31 33.32
C GLU A 761 26.53 -0.28 32.05
N PRO A 762 26.22 -1.53 31.67
CA PRO A 762 26.76 -2.15 30.47
C PRO A 762 26.19 -1.50 29.19
N LEU A 763 27.08 -1.09 28.28
CA LEU A 763 26.71 -0.65 26.94
C LEU A 763 26.42 -1.89 26.08
N ARG A 764 25.16 -2.08 25.69
CA ARG A 764 24.74 -3.20 24.84
C ARG A 764 24.92 -2.84 23.37
N ILE A 765 25.75 -3.62 22.68
CA ILE A 765 26.08 -3.42 21.26
C ILE A 765 25.67 -4.66 20.47
N PRO A 766 24.88 -4.48 19.39
CA PRO A 766 24.57 -5.58 18.49
C PRO A 766 25.83 -5.99 17.74
N MET A 767 26.08 -7.30 17.68
CA MET A 767 27.14 -7.89 16.88
C MET A 767 26.59 -9.04 16.04
N SER A 768 27.23 -9.34 14.91
CA SER A 768 26.92 -10.51 14.08
C SER A 768 28.03 -11.56 14.20
N THR A 769 27.73 -12.85 14.26
CA THR A 769 28.77 -13.89 14.24
C THR A 769 29.41 -13.96 12.85
N ALA A 770 30.64 -14.48 12.73
CA ALA A 770 31.18 -14.80 11.41
C ALA A 770 30.68 -16.17 10.92
N THR A 771 30.74 -16.36 9.60
CA THR A 771 30.36 -17.61 8.91
C THR A 771 31.46 -18.68 8.94
N PHE A 772 32.65 -18.32 9.43
CA PHE A 772 33.81 -19.18 9.67
C PHE A 772 34.42 -18.85 11.04
N GLY A 773 35.22 -19.78 11.56
CA GLY A 773 35.72 -19.73 12.94
C GLY A 773 34.86 -20.57 13.88
N ARG A 774 35.11 -20.44 15.18
CA ARG A 774 34.40 -21.25 16.19
C ARG A 774 32.97 -20.73 16.41
N PRO A 775 31.95 -21.63 16.52
CA PRO A 775 30.59 -21.21 16.82
C PRO A 775 30.45 -20.57 18.21
N PHE A 776 29.56 -19.58 18.34
CA PHE A 776 29.29 -18.89 19.61
C PHE A 776 28.56 -19.74 20.67
N ASN A 777 27.97 -20.89 20.27
CA ASN A 777 27.06 -21.71 21.09
C ASN A 777 27.68 -23.04 21.60
N VAL A 778 29.01 -23.14 21.74
CA VAL A 778 29.65 -24.38 22.21
C VAL A 778 29.78 -24.38 23.75
N SER A 779 28.89 -25.13 24.40
CA SER A 779 28.86 -25.56 25.82
C SER A 779 30.12 -25.37 26.69
N ARG A 780 29.97 -24.65 27.80
CA ARG A 780 30.64 -24.75 29.13
C ARG A 780 32.09 -25.25 29.19
N GLN A 781 32.98 -24.71 28.35
CA GLN A 781 34.43 -24.73 28.62
C GLN A 781 34.90 -23.31 28.89
N ALA A 782 35.44 -23.08 30.09
CA ALA A 782 35.69 -21.75 30.69
C ALA A 782 36.81 -20.91 30.03
N GLU A 783 37.27 -21.25 28.82
CA GLU A 783 38.49 -20.69 28.22
C GLU A 783 38.25 -19.87 26.93
N HIS A 784 37.00 -19.73 26.45
CA HIS A 784 36.70 -19.16 25.13
C HIS A 784 35.59 -18.09 25.13
N PHE A 785 35.65 -17.16 24.17
CA PHE A 785 34.65 -16.09 23.99
C PHE A 785 33.39 -16.64 23.31
N GLY A 786 32.22 -16.42 23.91
CA GLY A 786 30.95 -16.99 23.44
C GLY A 786 29.79 -16.70 24.41
N VAL A 787 28.62 -17.27 24.11
CA VAL A 787 27.42 -17.18 24.95
C VAL A 787 27.67 -17.96 26.24
N ASP A 788 27.26 -17.40 27.39
CA ASP A 788 27.49 -17.95 28.73
C ASP A 788 28.98 -18.05 29.17
N SER A 789 29.90 -17.40 28.45
CA SER A 789 31.31 -17.30 28.83
C SER A 789 31.57 -16.14 29.82
N PRO A 790 32.60 -16.24 30.68
CA PRO A 790 33.02 -15.10 31.52
C PRO A 790 33.37 -13.86 30.69
N PRO A 791 33.14 -12.64 31.19
CA PRO A 791 33.52 -11.41 30.50
C PRO A 791 35.02 -11.42 30.14
N ALA A 792 35.34 -11.19 28.88
CA ALA A 792 36.70 -11.15 28.37
C ALA A 792 37.19 -9.70 28.27
N ARG A 793 38.48 -9.46 28.49
CA ARG A 793 39.03 -8.10 28.31
C ARG A 793 39.09 -7.74 26.83
N LEU A 794 38.54 -6.59 26.45
CA LEU A 794 38.62 -6.11 25.07
C LEU A 794 39.96 -5.37 24.86
N VAL A 795 40.69 -5.71 23.80
CA VAL A 795 42.06 -5.23 23.55
C VAL A 795 42.19 -4.72 22.12
N LEU A 796 42.73 -3.52 21.97
CA LEU A 796 43.11 -2.93 20.68
C LEU A 796 44.65 -2.93 20.56
N ASN A 797 45.20 -3.52 19.49
CA ASN A 797 46.63 -3.44 19.21
C ASN A 797 46.93 -2.25 18.29
N GLU A 798 47.34 -1.13 18.86
CA GLU A 798 47.57 0.12 18.10
C GLU A 798 48.66 0.00 17.02
N ALA A 799 49.63 -0.90 17.19
CA ALA A 799 50.68 -1.15 16.20
C ALA A 799 50.20 -2.02 15.02
N ASN A 800 49.03 -2.65 15.13
CA ASN A 800 48.49 -3.58 14.13
C ASN A 800 46.95 -3.61 14.18
N VAL A 801 46.32 -2.43 14.02
CA VAL A 801 44.86 -2.26 14.13
C VAL A 801 44.10 -3.07 13.06
N ALA A 802 44.71 -3.27 11.89
CA ALA A 802 44.15 -4.08 10.80
C ALA A 802 44.30 -5.60 11.01
N GLY A 803 45.09 -6.04 11.98
CA GLY A 803 45.32 -7.46 12.27
C GLY A 803 46.07 -8.23 11.18
N CYS A 804 46.73 -7.56 10.24
CA CYS A 804 47.32 -8.18 9.04
C CYS A 804 48.73 -8.77 9.25
N ALA A 805 49.35 -8.52 10.41
CA ALA A 805 50.64 -9.07 10.78
C ALA A 805 50.58 -9.81 12.12
N GLU A 806 51.58 -10.62 12.43
CA GLU A 806 51.71 -11.23 13.75
C GLU A 806 52.07 -10.16 14.79
N PRO A 807 51.40 -10.12 15.96
CA PRO A 807 51.74 -9.17 17.02
C PRO A 807 53.18 -9.39 17.51
N ASP A 808 54.01 -8.35 17.48
CA ASP A 808 55.38 -8.40 17.99
C ASP A 808 55.38 -8.57 19.52
N PRO A 809 55.96 -9.64 20.08
CA PRO A 809 56.02 -9.88 21.52
C PRO A 809 56.70 -8.77 22.33
N LYS A 810 57.50 -7.91 21.68
CA LYS A 810 58.15 -6.76 22.32
C LYS A 810 57.21 -5.57 22.53
N THR A 811 56.22 -5.40 21.66
CA THR A 811 55.33 -4.22 21.65
C THR A 811 53.91 -4.56 22.10
N PHE A 812 53.46 -5.80 21.91
CA PHE A 812 52.16 -6.28 22.35
C PHE A 812 52.33 -7.33 23.46
N LYS A 813 51.94 -6.96 24.69
CA LYS A 813 51.88 -7.88 25.84
C LYS A 813 50.40 -8.24 26.10
N PRO A 814 49.92 -9.42 25.68
CA PRO A 814 48.53 -9.80 25.87
C PRO A 814 48.19 -9.92 27.37
N PRO A 815 46.96 -9.56 27.78
CA PRO A 815 46.50 -9.78 29.15
C PRO A 815 46.28 -11.29 29.42
N PRO A 816 46.18 -11.71 30.70
CA PRO A 816 45.77 -13.08 31.04
C PRO A 816 44.42 -13.42 30.38
N GLN A 817 44.29 -14.64 29.85
CA GLN A 817 43.04 -15.10 29.22
C GLN A 817 41.85 -15.11 30.21
N PRO A 818 40.61 -14.93 29.72
CA PRO A 818 40.21 -14.71 28.32
C PRO A 818 40.26 -13.23 27.88
N PHE A 819 40.68 -12.98 26.63
CA PHE A 819 40.66 -11.64 26.02
C PHE A 819 40.23 -11.67 24.55
N VAL A 820 39.66 -10.56 24.07
CA VAL A 820 39.11 -10.41 22.71
C VAL A 820 39.83 -9.28 21.99
N MET A 821 40.31 -9.54 20.78
CA MET A 821 40.98 -8.52 19.96
C MET A 821 39.98 -7.72 19.13
N LEU A 822 40.07 -6.39 19.20
CA LEU A 822 39.34 -5.48 18.33
C LEU A 822 40.20 -5.14 17.09
N VAL A 823 39.68 -5.37 15.89
CA VAL A 823 40.40 -5.14 14.61
C VAL A 823 39.50 -4.46 13.57
N VAL A 824 40.10 -3.79 12.57
CA VAL A 824 39.36 -3.15 11.45
C VAL A 824 39.36 -3.97 10.16
N THR A 825 38.40 -3.70 9.29
CA THR A 825 38.47 -3.99 7.85
C THR A 825 39.75 -3.35 7.26
N GLY A 826 40.45 -4.07 6.38
CA GLY A 826 41.79 -3.69 5.92
C GLY A 826 42.26 -4.56 4.74
N ASN A 827 43.48 -4.36 4.24
CA ASN A 827 43.96 -4.96 2.97
C ASN A 827 44.27 -6.47 3.01
N CYS A 828 44.07 -7.15 4.14
CA CYS A 828 44.27 -8.59 4.28
C CYS A 828 42.95 -9.30 4.60
N SER A 829 42.88 -10.60 4.29
CA SER A 829 41.67 -11.39 4.54
C SER A 829 41.35 -11.51 6.03
N ASN A 830 40.06 -11.64 6.35
CA ASN A 830 39.59 -11.81 7.73
C ASN A 830 40.12 -13.11 8.37
N ALA A 831 40.41 -14.13 7.56
CA ALA A 831 41.09 -15.36 7.97
C ALA A 831 42.53 -15.12 8.47
N ILE A 832 43.30 -14.26 7.79
CA ILE A 832 44.65 -13.87 8.23
C ILE A 832 44.59 -13.14 9.57
N LYS A 833 43.60 -12.26 9.75
CA LYS A 833 43.37 -11.53 11.01
C LYS A 833 43.02 -12.48 12.16
N ALA A 834 42.10 -13.42 11.90
CA ALA A 834 41.72 -14.45 12.85
C ALA A 834 42.91 -15.37 13.21
N TYR A 835 43.74 -15.74 12.23
CA TYR A 835 44.97 -16.50 12.46
C TYR A 835 45.94 -15.76 13.40
N HIS A 836 46.20 -14.47 13.16
CA HIS A 836 47.10 -13.68 14.00
C HIS A 836 46.53 -13.43 15.40
N ALA A 837 45.21 -13.22 15.52
CA ALA A 837 44.53 -13.10 16.80
C ALA A 837 44.61 -14.41 17.62
N ALA A 838 44.36 -15.55 16.97
CA ALA A 838 44.47 -16.87 17.60
C ALA A 838 45.92 -17.17 18.06
N LYS A 839 46.92 -16.84 17.23
CA LYS A 839 48.34 -17.01 17.57
C LYS A 839 48.79 -16.12 18.73
N ALA A 840 48.18 -14.95 18.89
CA ALA A 840 48.40 -14.06 20.03
C ALA A 840 47.73 -14.55 21.33
N GLY A 841 46.97 -15.66 21.27
CA GLY A 841 46.27 -16.25 22.40
C GLY A 841 44.89 -15.64 22.68
N ALA A 842 44.28 -14.93 21.72
CA ALA A 842 42.96 -14.34 21.88
C ALA A 842 41.86 -15.41 21.90
N SER A 843 40.92 -15.27 22.82
CA SER A 843 39.75 -16.15 22.94
C SER A 843 38.66 -15.81 21.92
N GLY A 844 38.72 -14.62 21.32
CA GLY A 844 37.81 -14.14 20.28
C GLY A 844 38.35 -12.89 19.56
N MET A 845 37.70 -12.50 18.47
CA MET A 845 38.01 -11.30 17.69
C MET A 845 36.72 -10.54 17.36
N ILE A 846 36.73 -9.21 17.52
CA ILE A 846 35.67 -8.32 17.06
C ILE A 846 36.23 -7.53 15.86
N LEU A 847 35.59 -7.69 14.71
CA LEU A 847 35.89 -6.96 13.49
C LEU A 847 34.91 -5.79 13.35
N GLY A 848 35.42 -4.59 13.11
CA GLY A 848 34.58 -3.45 12.74
C GLY A 848 35.04 -2.78 11.44
N ASP A 849 34.18 -1.94 10.89
CA ASP A 849 34.45 -1.24 9.63
C ASP A 849 34.95 0.19 9.86
N ASP A 850 36.05 0.55 9.21
CA ASP A 850 36.66 1.90 9.27
C ASP A 850 36.37 2.74 8.00
N ALA A 851 35.57 2.21 7.06
CA ALA A 851 35.26 2.89 5.81
C ALA A 851 34.02 3.83 5.91
N PRO A 852 34.11 5.08 5.46
CA PRO A 852 32.94 5.96 5.32
C PRO A 852 32.10 5.56 4.09
N ALA A 853 30.82 5.25 4.33
CA ALA A 853 29.68 5.24 3.41
C ALA A 853 29.96 5.10 1.88
N ALA A 854 29.98 3.87 1.32
CA ALA A 854 29.88 3.69 -0.15
C ALA A 854 29.59 2.26 -0.70
N ARG A 855 29.08 1.28 0.05
CA ARG A 855 28.63 -0.01 -0.57
C ARG A 855 27.27 -0.49 -0.05
N PRO A 856 26.51 -1.28 -0.83
CA PRO A 856 25.27 -1.91 -0.39
C PRO A 856 25.54 -2.90 0.75
N LEU A 857 24.65 -2.99 1.74
CA LEU A 857 24.77 -3.93 2.88
C LEU A 857 24.97 -5.40 2.46
N GLU A 858 24.48 -5.77 1.28
CA GLU A 858 24.56 -7.12 0.70
C GLU A 858 26.00 -7.54 0.33
N ASP A 859 26.88 -6.56 0.04
CA ASP A 859 28.32 -6.81 -0.22
C ASP A 859 29.14 -6.95 1.08
N TYR A 860 28.62 -6.49 2.22
CA TYR A 860 29.31 -6.53 3.52
C TYR A 860 29.09 -7.84 4.29
N PHE A 861 28.08 -8.64 3.92
CA PHE A 861 27.66 -9.83 4.66
C PHE A 861 28.17 -11.16 4.08
N ARG A 862 29.28 -11.15 3.35
CA ARG A 862 29.96 -12.39 2.95
C ARG A 862 31.45 -12.30 3.20
N PRO A 863 31.92 -12.54 4.44
CA PRO A 863 33.30 -12.93 4.62
C PRO A 863 33.33 -14.44 4.28
N THR A 864 33.26 -14.77 2.99
CA THR A 864 33.33 -16.16 2.51
C THR A 864 34.79 -16.60 2.49
N ALA A 865 35.03 -17.85 2.91
CA ALA A 865 36.33 -18.52 2.87
C ALA A 865 36.81 -18.90 1.45
N ALA A 866 36.21 -18.31 0.41
CA ALA A 866 36.28 -18.81 -0.96
C ALA A 866 37.67 -18.71 -1.63
N SER A 867 38.69 -18.20 -0.92
CA SER A 867 40.07 -18.10 -1.43
C SER A 867 41.14 -18.33 -0.34
N GLU A 868 40.88 -19.19 0.65
CA GLU A 868 41.74 -19.34 1.83
C GLU A 868 42.91 -20.34 1.65
N PRO A 869 44.10 -20.04 2.20
CA PRO A 869 45.20 -20.99 2.23
C PRO A 869 45.02 -22.05 3.34
N GLU A 870 45.17 -23.33 2.99
CA GLU A 870 44.97 -24.50 3.88
C GLU A 870 45.69 -24.41 5.24
N TRP A 871 46.83 -23.72 5.33
CA TRP A 871 47.62 -23.61 6.56
C TRP A 871 46.95 -22.77 7.67
N ALA A 872 45.98 -21.91 7.33
CA ALA A 872 45.32 -21.03 8.31
C ALA A 872 44.09 -21.67 8.99
N ALA A 873 43.50 -22.70 8.36
CA ALA A 873 42.22 -23.28 8.76
C ALA A 873 42.21 -23.85 10.20
N GLY A 874 43.30 -24.49 10.62
CA GLY A 874 43.40 -25.11 11.96
C GLY A 874 43.42 -24.12 13.13
N ALA A 875 43.97 -22.92 12.93
CA ALA A 875 43.98 -21.87 13.96
C ALA A 875 42.66 -21.09 14.00
N ILE A 876 42.04 -20.88 12.84
CA ILE A 876 40.75 -20.20 12.69
C ILE A 876 39.62 -20.98 13.38
N ALA A 877 39.66 -22.31 13.35
CA ALA A 877 38.69 -23.17 14.02
C ALA A 877 38.63 -23.00 15.56
N ASN A 878 39.65 -22.35 16.17
CA ASN A 878 39.77 -22.19 17.62
C ASN A 878 39.41 -20.79 18.15
N ILE A 879 39.05 -19.83 17.28
CA ILE A 879 38.71 -18.46 17.67
C ILE A 879 37.28 -18.08 17.26
N THR A 880 36.56 -17.42 18.16
CA THR A 880 35.21 -16.90 17.92
C THR A 880 35.28 -15.50 17.30
N ILE A 881 34.57 -15.24 16.21
CA ILE A 881 34.65 -13.97 15.47
C ILE A 881 33.29 -13.28 15.45
N GLY A 882 33.23 -12.06 16.01
CA GLY A 882 32.07 -11.19 15.95
C GLY A 882 32.32 -9.96 15.06
N TYR A 883 31.27 -9.45 14.44
CA TYR A 883 31.29 -8.25 13.60
C TYR A 883 30.43 -7.15 14.21
N VAL A 884 30.93 -5.92 14.19
CA VAL A 884 30.25 -4.74 14.74
C VAL A 884 30.24 -3.64 13.68
N ALA A 885 29.07 -3.02 13.45
CA ALA A 885 28.94 -1.95 12.45
C ALA A 885 29.83 -0.73 12.78
N SER A 886 30.22 0.01 11.74
CA SER A 886 31.18 1.13 11.84
C SER A 886 30.92 2.14 12.98
N PRO A 887 29.68 2.63 13.22
CA PRO A 887 29.44 3.60 14.29
C PRO A 887 29.73 3.03 15.68
N HIS A 888 29.36 1.76 15.90
CA HIS A 888 29.62 1.06 17.15
C HIS A 888 31.10 0.73 17.32
N TYR A 889 31.79 0.35 16.23
CA TYR A 889 33.24 0.12 16.24
C TYR A 889 34.01 1.39 16.61
N LEU A 890 33.72 2.52 15.96
CA LEU A 890 34.39 3.79 16.21
C LEU A 890 34.21 4.26 17.65
N ASN A 891 33.00 4.08 18.19
CA ASN A 891 32.72 4.36 19.60
C ASN A 891 33.50 3.43 20.54
N LEU A 892 33.59 2.14 20.23
CA LEU A 892 34.37 1.18 21.03
C LEU A 892 35.88 1.47 20.99
N ALA A 893 36.42 1.76 19.82
CA ALA A 893 37.83 2.08 19.63
C ALA A 893 38.20 3.40 20.33
N ALA A 894 37.33 4.41 20.29
CA ALA A 894 37.52 5.66 21.02
C ALA A 894 37.45 5.45 22.55
N LEU A 895 36.51 4.62 23.02
CA LEU A 895 36.32 4.34 24.44
C LEU A 895 37.48 3.51 25.02
N LEU A 896 37.99 2.51 24.29
CA LEU A 896 39.15 1.69 24.71
C LEU A 896 40.43 2.49 24.92
N LYS A 897 40.59 3.62 24.22
CA LYS A 897 41.76 4.50 24.39
C LYS A 897 41.77 5.23 25.73
N THR A 898 40.61 5.38 26.36
CA THR A 898 40.44 6.16 27.59
C THR A 898 40.05 5.31 28.80
N THR A 899 39.37 4.19 28.57
CA THR A 899 38.80 3.34 29.63
C THR A 899 38.99 1.87 29.29
N PRO A 900 39.51 1.03 30.22
CA PRO A 900 39.58 -0.41 29.99
C PRO A 900 38.18 -1.03 30.01
N LEU A 901 37.87 -1.85 29.00
CA LEU A 901 36.55 -2.44 28.79
C LEU A 901 36.60 -3.98 28.89
N SER A 902 35.52 -4.57 29.40
CA SER A 902 35.23 -6.00 29.29
C SER A 902 34.04 -6.23 28.37
N VAL A 903 34.08 -7.31 27.59
CA VAL A 903 33.00 -7.75 26.70
C VAL A 903 32.46 -9.10 27.17
N ALA A 904 31.15 -9.18 27.35
CA ALA A 904 30.41 -10.42 27.59
C ALA A 904 29.28 -10.55 26.56
N VAL A 905 28.95 -11.76 26.15
CA VAL A 905 27.79 -12.00 25.27
C VAL A 905 26.59 -12.33 26.16
N GLU A 906 25.68 -11.37 26.33
CA GLU A 906 24.56 -11.46 27.29
C GLU A 906 23.34 -12.18 26.71
N ALA A 907 23.13 -12.09 25.40
CA ALA A 907 22.00 -12.71 24.74
C ALA A 907 22.40 -13.28 23.39
N PHE A 908 22.22 -14.60 23.26
CA PHE A 908 22.06 -15.26 21.97
C PHE A 908 20.59 -15.12 21.62
N ASN A 909 20.29 -14.41 20.53
CA ASN A 909 18.94 -14.42 20.01
C ASN A 909 18.90 -15.37 18.80
N PRO A 910 18.68 -16.69 19.01
CA PRO A 910 18.48 -17.61 17.90
C PRO A 910 17.23 -17.23 17.09
N ASP A 911 16.29 -16.50 17.70
CA ASP A 911 15.00 -16.15 17.11
C ASP A 911 15.02 -14.84 16.29
N LEU A 912 16.14 -14.12 16.24
CA LEU A 912 16.32 -12.90 15.41
C LEU A 912 17.55 -12.95 14.48
N SER A 913 18.09 -14.15 14.26
CA SER A 913 18.89 -14.52 13.09
C SER A 913 18.12 -15.61 12.34
N PRO A 914 18.09 -15.64 11.00
CA PRO A 914 17.37 -16.65 10.24
C PRO A 914 18.12 -18.00 10.29
N THR A 915 18.27 -18.60 11.46
CA THR A 915 18.98 -19.88 11.61
C THR A 915 18.41 -20.69 12.77
N ASP A 916 17.10 -20.83 12.77
CA ASP A 916 16.58 -22.17 12.82
C ASP A 916 16.45 -22.62 11.36
N GLY A 917 17.58 -23.07 10.80
CA GLY A 917 17.61 -23.95 9.61
C GLY A 917 16.86 -25.27 9.85
N THR A 918 15.94 -25.31 10.81
CA THR A 918 14.99 -26.37 11.13
C THR A 918 13.66 -26.19 10.36
N ALA A 919 13.46 -25.05 9.70
CA ALA A 919 12.69 -24.94 8.47
C ALA A 919 13.63 -24.41 7.36
N TYR A 920 14.69 -25.12 6.94
CA TYR A 920 14.55 -26.13 5.89
C TYR A 920 15.82 -26.99 5.72
N ARG A 921 16.42 -27.55 6.77
CA ARG A 921 17.11 -28.85 6.59
C ARG A 921 16.12 -29.97 6.72
N ARG A 922 15.16 -30.00 5.80
CA ARG A 922 14.47 -31.25 5.53
C ARG A 922 14.89 -31.66 4.17
N ALA A 923 15.70 -32.71 4.13
CA ALA A 923 15.86 -33.47 2.91
C ALA A 923 14.46 -33.68 2.32
N PHE A 924 14.30 -33.44 1.02
CA PHE A 924 13.11 -33.88 0.32
C PHE A 924 13.09 -35.41 0.41
N GLU A 925 12.46 -35.93 1.45
CA GLU A 925 12.37 -37.36 1.67
C GLU A 925 11.19 -37.88 0.88
N THR A 926 11.50 -38.72 -0.10
CA THR A 926 10.51 -39.60 -0.72
C THR A 926 10.27 -40.77 0.23
N GLU A 927 9.38 -40.61 1.20
CA GLU A 927 8.85 -41.78 1.90
C GLU A 927 7.86 -42.53 0.99
N THR A 928 8.04 -43.85 0.97
CA THR A 928 7.29 -44.88 0.23
C THR A 928 5.93 -44.44 -0.36
N GLY A 929 5.95 -44.10 -1.65
CA GLY A 929 4.77 -44.13 -2.52
C GLY A 929 4.07 -42.79 -2.77
N THR A 930 4.45 -42.13 -3.89
CA THR A 930 3.66 -41.18 -4.69
C THR A 930 3.59 -39.67 -4.34
N ARG A 931 4.16 -39.18 -3.22
CA ARG A 931 4.07 -37.74 -2.83
C ARG A 931 5.42 -37.09 -2.49
N LEU A 932 5.56 -35.80 -2.81
CA LEU A 932 6.73 -34.97 -2.48
C LEU A 932 6.44 -34.18 -1.19
N ARG A 933 7.42 -34.06 -0.28
CA ARG A 933 7.31 -33.29 0.97
C ARG A 933 8.40 -32.24 1.07
N LEU A 934 8.04 -31.10 1.65
CA LEU A 934 8.93 -30.00 1.99
C LEU A 934 8.73 -29.69 3.49
N GLY A 935 9.64 -30.14 4.36
CA GLY A 935 9.43 -29.97 5.80
C GLY A 935 8.53 -31.05 6.40
N ASP A 936 7.60 -30.67 7.30
CA ASP A 936 6.50 -31.52 7.81
C ASP A 936 5.31 -31.54 6.86
N HIS A 937 5.42 -30.85 5.73
CA HIS A 937 4.29 -30.44 4.91
C HIS A 937 4.34 -31.09 3.53
N ASP A 938 3.20 -31.62 3.10
CA ASP A 938 3.03 -32.20 1.77
C ASP A 938 3.09 -31.10 0.70
N VAL A 939 3.72 -31.39 -0.43
CA VAL A 939 3.46 -30.63 -1.67
C VAL A 939 2.22 -31.27 -2.29
N VAL A 940 1.08 -30.60 -2.12
CA VAL A 940 -0.24 -31.21 -2.21
C VAL A 940 -0.62 -31.53 -3.65
N ASN A 941 -0.18 -30.71 -4.60
CA ASN A 941 -0.54 -30.82 -6.02
C ASN A 941 0.53 -31.47 -6.90
N ILE A 942 1.52 -32.18 -6.35
CA ILE A 942 2.49 -32.97 -7.11
C ILE A 942 2.37 -34.46 -6.79
N GLN A 943 2.43 -35.29 -7.82
CA GLN A 943 2.33 -36.74 -7.71
C GLN A 943 3.44 -37.42 -8.52
N VAL A 944 4.19 -38.32 -7.89
CA VAL A 944 5.18 -39.15 -8.58
C VAL A 944 4.50 -40.46 -8.99
N LEU A 945 4.33 -40.68 -10.28
CA LEU A 945 3.69 -41.87 -10.83
C LEU A 945 4.76 -42.93 -11.14
N GLY A 946 4.63 -44.12 -10.55
CA GLY A 946 5.45 -45.28 -10.90
C GLY A 946 5.08 -45.79 -12.29
N ALA A 947 6.09 -46.24 -13.05
CA ALA A 947 5.85 -47.03 -14.26
C ALA A 947 5.22 -48.39 -13.92
#